data_AF-A0A161JMD8-F1
#
_entry.id   AF-A0A161JMD8-F1
#
_cell.length_a   1.000
_cell.length_b   1.000
_cell.length_c   1.000
_cell.angle_alpha   90.00
_cell.angle_beta   90.00
_cell.angle_gamma   90.00
#
_symmetry.space_group_name_H-M   'P 1'
#
loop_
_entity.id
_entity.type
_entity.pdbx_description
1 polymer ?
#
loop_
_entity_poly.entity_id
_entity_poly.type
_entity_poly.pdbx_seq_one_letter_code
_entity_poly.pdbx_strand_id
1 'polypeptide(L)'
;MALFGSSKRDYDNVSGGKTFKGGGTKDLKQTDRTFDQLRKQRVTDKARNRDVHNEQQLARGEIGEMRSPMWVEVGAAILGVFVLIVMWLVWGGIGLLVQTMMNTSSPYDEELFDELGVRPYYVAVEQQIGTSSAHTTCYQPLDEFGNNFGDCTRSVPKEPVWYADYVASVFAEHGFDAPEPIDNSVGSWLLFGHTSLIRVMFVIAIATGVYAMSRAAMMRQLETQNVAVDTTDINQHTNDARLAIPQEIVRDLSLFPDVGAHSPVQPSSMISHVMLSNKGLKKVDVTQFAQETIIDNDTGEIVSEKGEVLYDNAGQPVTKSLPMIDNEFSHSIFDKSDVPNLPELRRFFNPTTIEWNPGGSNRDKTGKQDTVAQHINEDWEFPDYEPQRPAGAYVVDEAPVNTLVLAMTRAGKGQTYIEPMIDMWTRETRPNNMCINDPKGELLKKNYVRMSKRGFQVVQFNLINNLKTDIYNPLGLAAEAAREGNGMKCATYVENIAEVFFPVDGADDPVWPNAANNAFKRAAYGLIDFYLEEEREMRKQAAAENWDAKVLDTRIDQMWGKVTLYNCYQLFVQLSAKKLKNPVERLNERARAGEFGNLETDENAAMMFQDAVTEAEENEMFLWEGEKEKDMLTLFFSATDGLPKSSVRTLVGNADKALKAMGGAEKMIASVYGIAITAMSFFTDPTISTLTSGTLSQNVDLAGLSFPRRMGVRFAAPYVKRYNLVGSQVKWDAYSDAKFTKPLGKNFVHDDTLSVEGWARFYIKDSFPSNTAYLRLRILNGTSGTLIKTLFFKFTKGYQTNLKGRAFITDPVTDEKIIKNGLLIELVKNDAGDFVPGHVQFKTKKLNLNQLTQEQINMPGHDMIKQVDAMVDAVSALSVRYSEKPKAVFFVTPPHLMKYAKLILILIKQLVDLNFDSSYMTRENQKPDYKTRFMLDELGNLQSEGHGIAGFETMLSIGLGQEQQFTLILQTLQQLTQVYGEASDKILQGNAQPLTAKIATPDGWVTMGEAEEGMKVLTPKGTVSEIDGVFPQGERDVFTVTRKDGSTTEACDEHLWEVIVVPAEQDAASAA
;
A
#
# COMPACT_ATOMS: atom_id res chain seq x y z
N MET A 1 -21.24 13.44 -43.81
CA MET A 1 -22.22 14.52 -44.09
C MET A 1 -21.82 15.72 -43.23
N ALA A 2 -21.72 16.90 -43.84
CA ALA A 2 -21.07 18.15 -43.37
C ALA A 2 -21.52 18.63 -41.96
N LEU A 3 -20.74 19.40 -41.18
CA LEU A 3 -20.22 20.73 -41.50
C LEU A 3 -18.97 21.11 -40.67
N PHE A 4 -17.94 21.58 -41.39
CA PHE A 4 -16.83 22.40 -40.91
C PHE A 4 -17.27 23.86 -40.71
N GLY A 5 -16.60 24.57 -39.80
CA GLY A 5 -16.63 26.03 -39.69
C GLY A 5 -15.29 26.57 -39.19
N SER A 6 -14.38 26.82 -40.13
CA SER A 6 -13.09 27.51 -39.91
C SER A 6 -13.25 29.02 -39.81
N SER A 7 -12.33 29.70 -39.12
CA SER A 7 -11.73 30.92 -39.68
C SER A 7 -10.26 31.02 -39.29
N LYS A 8 -9.51 31.71 -40.14
CA LYS A 8 -8.09 31.55 -40.47
C LYS A 8 -7.50 32.98 -40.57
N ARG A 9 -6.16 33.10 -40.60
CA ARG A 9 -5.36 34.25 -41.13
C ARG A 9 -5.15 35.45 -40.20
N ASP A 10 -4.07 36.22 -40.25
CA ASP A 10 -2.79 36.18 -40.98
C ASP A 10 -1.78 37.12 -40.29
N TYR A 11 -0.51 36.96 -40.66
CA TYR A 11 0.68 37.73 -40.29
C TYR A 11 0.77 39.13 -40.94
N ASP A 12 1.50 40.00 -40.23
CA ASP A 12 2.29 41.19 -40.65
C ASP A 12 1.63 42.48 -41.18
N ASN A 13 1.84 43.60 -40.44
CA ASN A 13 2.49 44.79 -41.01
C ASN A 13 3.01 45.81 -39.98
N VAL A 14 4.02 46.55 -40.45
CA VAL A 14 5.06 47.34 -39.77
C VAL A 14 4.74 48.84 -39.67
N SER A 15 5.10 49.54 -38.57
CA SER A 15 5.78 50.87 -38.61
C SER A 15 6.08 51.51 -37.24
N GLY A 16 7.37 51.77 -36.96
CA GLY A 16 7.90 53.10 -36.59
C GLY A 16 7.74 53.69 -35.17
N GLY A 17 8.85 53.74 -34.41
CA GLY A 17 9.05 54.71 -33.30
C GLY A 17 10.20 54.36 -32.35
N LYS A 18 11.35 55.06 -32.43
CA LYS A 18 12.49 55.03 -31.45
C LYS A 18 12.09 55.82 -30.18
N THR A 19 12.45 55.44 -28.95
CA THR A 19 13.73 55.78 -28.27
C THR A 19 14.01 55.01 -26.94
N PHE A 20 15.24 54.49 -26.82
CA PHE A 20 16.19 54.34 -25.69
C PHE A 20 15.89 53.63 -24.31
N LYS A 21 16.79 52.65 -24.05
CA LYS A 21 17.50 52.20 -22.81
C LYS A 21 16.78 51.35 -21.73
N GLY A 22 17.30 50.13 -21.54
CA GLY A 22 17.16 49.31 -20.35
C GLY A 22 17.53 47.84 -20.63
N GLY A 23 18.63 47.34 -20.05
CA GLY A 23 19.08 45.96 -20.23
C GLY A 23 18.09 44.97 -19.62
N GLY A 24 17.53 44.09 -20.45
CA GLY A 24 16.59 43.05 -20.06
C GLY A 24 17.29 41.71 -19.81
N THR A 25 17.07 41.19 -18.61
CA THR A 25 17.11 39.77 -18.23
C THR A 25 16.56 38.87 -19.33
N LYS A 26 17.32 37.85 -19.74
CA LYS A 26 16.79 36.75 -20.56
C LYS A 26 15.87 35.90 -19.68
N ASP A 27 14.64 35.75 -20.14
CA ASP A 27 13.64 34.82 -19.64
C ASP A 27 14.21 33.39 -19.49
N LEU A 28 14.07 32.84 -18.28
CA LEU A 28 14.25 31.41 -18.01
C LEU A 28 13.06 30.65 -18.62
N LYS A 29 13.28 30.04 -19.78
CA LYS A 29 12.38 29.02 -20.31
C LYS A 29 12.55 27.73 -19.52
N GLN A 30 11.44 27.27 -18.97
CA GLN A 30 11.17 25.90 -18.54
C GLN A 30 11.45 24.94 -19.71
N THR A 31 12.51 24.11 -19.62
CA THR A 31 12.61 22.72 -20.10
C THR A 31 14.07 22.29 -20.10
N ASP A 32 14.42 21.29 -19.28
CA ASP A 32 15.30 20.19 -19.70
C ASP A 32 14.92 18.99 -18.82
N ARG A 33 14.33 17.98 -19.45
CA ARG A 33 13.98 16.71 -18.80
C ARG A 33 15.23 15.83 -18.80
N THR A 34 15.34 14.95 -17.80
CA THR A 34 16.39 13.91 -17.63
C THR A 34 16.69 13.10 -18.91
N PHE A 35 15.75 13.09 -19.85
CA PHE A 35 15.85 12.44 -21.15
C PHE A 35 16.87 13.10 -22.11
N ASP A 36 17.06 14.42 -22.06
CA ASP A 36 17.97 15.14 -22.99
C ASP A 36 19.46 14.95 -22.61
N GLN A 37 19.74 14.58 -21.36
CA GLN A 37 21.08 14.26 -20.89
C GLN A 37 21.53 12.84 -21.31
N LEU A 38 20.60 11.88 -21.35
CA LEU A 38 20.86 10.51 -21.84
C LEU A 38 21.17 10.44 -23.33
N ARG A 39 20.69 11.41 -24.11
CA ARG A 39 20.86 11.50 -25.57
C ARG A 39 22.30 11.78 -26.02
N LYS A 40 23.17 12.25 -25.12
CA LYS A 40 24.53 12.70 -25.47
C LYS A 40 25.63 11.63 -25.34
N GLN A 41 25.34 10.43 -24.81
CA GLN A 41 26.35 9.38 -24.60
C GLN A 41 26.42 8.37 -25.76
N ARG A 42 27.64 7.94 -26.13
CA ARG A 42 27.88 6.96 -27.21
C ARG A 42 28.13 5.56 -26.66
N VAL A 43 27.72 4.55 -27.42
CA VAL A 43 27.75 3.12 -27.05
C VAL A 43 29.17 2.52 -26.96
N THR A 44 30.21 3.26 -27.35
CA THR A 44 31.60 2.76 -27.43
C THR A 44 32.44 2.95 -26.16
N ASP A 45 31.89 3.53 -25.10
CA ASP A 45 32.66 3.77 -23.87
C ASP A 45 32.84 2.46 -23.10
N LYS A 46 34.09 1.97 -23.07
CA LYS A 46 34.48 0.64 -22.60
C LYS A 46 34.20 0.41 -21.11
N ALA A 47 33.75 -0.81 -20.79
CA ALA A 47 33.42 -1.33 -19.47
C ALA A 47 34.58 -1.44 -18.44
N ARG A 48 35.74 -0.82 -18.68
CA ARG A 48 36.93 -0.92 -17.80
C ARG A 48 37.03 0.20 -16.74
N ASN A 49 36.17 1.22 -16.81
CA ASN A 49 36.10 2.31 -15.82
C ASN A 49 34.82 2.27 -14.98
N ARG A 50 34.25 1.08 -14.74
CA ARG A 50 33.06 0.88 -13.91
C ARG A 50 33.42 0.22 -12.59
N ASP A 51 34.27 0.88 -11.82
CA ASP A 51 34.30 0.74 -10.37
C ASP A 51 33.93 2.10 -9.80
N VAL A 52 32.74 2.18 -9.20
CA VAL A 52 32.30 3.40 -8.54
C VAL A 52 31.93 3.03 -7.12
N HIS A 53 32.90 3.21 -6.22
CA HIS A 53 32.62 3.34 -4.81
C HIS A 53 31.80 4.63 -4.59
N ASN A 54 30.59 4.41 -4.10
CA ASN A 54 29.72 5.23 -3.26
C ASN A 54 29.50 6.74 -3.46
N GLU A 55 30.01 7.44 -4.46
CA GLU A 55 29.65 8.87 -4.55
C GLU A 55 29.84 9.51 -5.93
N GLN A 56 28.79 9.52 -6.78
CA GLN A 56 28.69 10.54 -7.82
C GLN A 56 27.28 10.73 -8.40
N GLN A 57 26.73 11.94 -8.21
CA GLN A 57 25.79 12.53 -9.17
C GLN A 57 26.42 12.51 -10.56
N LEU A 58 25.65 12.11 -11.58
CA LEU A 58 26.06 12.04 -12.99
C LEU A 58 26.50 13.40 -13.60
N ALA A 59 26.47 14.49 -12.82
CA ALA A 59 26.93 15.83 -13.19
C ALA A 59 28.07 16.40 -12.31
N ARG A 60 28.78 15.59 -11.49
CA ARG A 60 29.92 16.13 -10.69
C ARG A 60 31.15 16.51 -11.51
N GLY A 61 31.26 16.08 -12.76
CA GLY A 61 32.43 16.41 -13.60
C GLY A 61 32.50 17.87 -14.06
N GLU A 62 31.45 18.67 -13.83
CA GLU A 62 31.32 20.04 -14.35
C GLU A 62 31.19 21.13 -13.26
N ILE A 63 31.20 20.76 -11.97
CA ILE A 63 31.26 21.75 -10.88
C ILE A 63 32.71 22.27 -10.81
N GLY A 64 32.92 23.48 -11.29
CA GLY A 64 34.26 24.11 -11.30
C GLY A 64 34.81 24.32 -9.88
N GLU A 65 36.12 24.42 -9.74
CA GLU A 65 36.74 24.74 -8.45
C GLU A 65 36.27 26.10 -7.91
N MET A 66 36.13 26.22 -6.58
CA MET A 66 35.87 27.49 -5.93
C MET A 66 36.92 28.50 -6.37
N ARG A 67 36.48 29.67 -6.84
CA ARG A 67 37.41 30.70 -7.28
C ARG A 67 38.08 31.31 -6.05
N SER A 68 39.41 31.27 -6.03
CA SER A 68 40.21 31.79 -4.92
C SER A 68 40.06 33.31 -4.78
N PRO A 69 39.94 33.83 -3.54
CA PRO A 69 39.93 35.27 -3.27
C PRO A 69 41.24 35.97 -3.62
N MET A 70 42.33 35.21 -3.82
CA MET A 70 43.64 35.76 -4.17
C MET A 70 43.60 36.57 -5.46
N TRP A 71 42.84 36.15 -6.47
CA TRP A 71 42.73 36.89 -7.73
C TRP A 71 41.97 38.20 -7.59
N VAL A 72 41.02 38.28 -6.65
CA VAL A 72 40.32 39.52 -6.32
C VAL A 72 41.25 40.49 -5.61
N GLU A 73 42.06 40.01 -4.66
CA GLU A 73 43.05 40.84 -3.97
C GLU A 73 44.10 41.40 -4.93
N VAL A 74 44.66 40.53 -5.79
CA VAL A 74 45.66 40.94 -6.79
C VAL A 74 45.03 41.90 -7.80
N GLY A 75 43.82 41.62 -8.28
CA GLY A 75 43.11 42.48 -9.24
C GLY A 75 42.81 43.86 -8.68
N ALA A 76 42.28 43.94 -7.46
CA ALA A 76 42.03 45.22 -6.79
C ALA A 76 43.35 45.97 -6.53
N ALA A 77 44.40 45.29 -6.11
CA ALA A 77 45.71 45.90 -5.86
C ALA A 77 46.33 46.48 -7.15
N ILE A 78 46.26 45.74 -8.25
CA ILE A 78 46.71 46.21 -9.57
C ILE A 78 45.92 47.46 -9.97
N LEU A 79 44.60 47.46 -9.79
CA LEU A 79 43.76 48.62 -10.12
C LEU A 79 44.15 49.84 -9.26
N GLY A 80 44.39 49.65 -7.96
CA GLY A 80 44.85 50.70 -7.05
C GLY A 80 46.21 51.27 -7.46
N VAL A 81 47.18 50.41 -7.77
CA VAL A 81 48.53 50.82 -8.24
C VAL A 81 48.45 51.52 -9.60
N PHE A 82 47.60 51.04 -10.50
CA PHE A 82 47.40 51.68 -11.80
C PHE A 82 46.85 53.10 -11.64
N VAL A 83 45.82 53.28 -10.79
CA VAL A 83 45.27 54.60 -10.49
C VAL A 83 46.34 55.48 -9.83
N LEU A 84 47.18 54.93 -8.96
CA LEU A 84 48.29 55.67 -8.36
C LEU A 84 49.25 56.21 -9.43
N ILE A 85 49.68 55.38 -10.38
CA ILE A 85 50.60 55.78 -11.46
C ILE A 85 49.94 56.80 -12.39
N VAL A 86 48.69 56.57 -12.79
CA VAL A 86 47.97 57.49 -13.69
C VAL A 86 47.78 58.84 -13.01
N MET A 87 47.33 58.86 -11.76
CA MET A 87 47.15 60.11 -11.02
C MET A 87 48.49 60.82 -10.77
N TRP A 88 49.58 60.06 -10.56
CA TRP A 88 50.92 60.61 -10.46
C TRP A 88 51.34 61.34 -11.74
N LEU A 89 51.16 60.71 -12.90
CA LEU A 89 51.50 61.26 -14.20
C LEU A 89 50.59 62.41 -14.61
N VAL A 90 49.28 62.32 -14.33
CA VAL A 90 48.33 63.39 -14.61
C VAL A 90 48.66 64.63 -13.78
N TRP A 91 48.94 64.47 -12.49
CA TRP A 91 49.36 65.59 -11.64
C TRP A 91 50.67 66.23 -12.15
N GLY A 92 51.65 65.40 -12.55
CA GLY A 92 52.91 65.88 -13.12
C GLY A 92 52.75 66.57 -14.47
N GLY A 93 51.89 66.02 -15.32
CA GLY A 93 51.55 66.57 -16.63
C GLY A 93 50.84 67.91 -16.51
N ILE A 94 49.89 68.06 -15.59
CA ILE A 94 49.24 69.34 -15.30
C ILE A 94 50.28 70.37 -14.83
N GLY A 95 51.21 69.98 -13.95
CA GLY A 95 52.31 70.85 -13.52
C GLY A 95 53.19 71.33 -14.67
N LEU A 96 53.61 70.41 -15.55
CA LEU A 96 54.39 70.73 -16.75
C LEU A 96 53.63 71.67 -17.70
N LEU A 97 52.32 71.45 -17.89
CA LEU A 97 51.45 72.23 -18.78
C LEU A 97 51.29 73.66 -18.26
N VAL A 98 51.09 73.82 -16.96
CA VAL A 98 51.06 75.14 -16.30
C VAL A 98 52.39 75.87 -16.52
N GLN A 99 53.53 75.19 -16.38
CA GLN A 99 54.84 75.82 -16.58
C GLN A 99 55.14 76.17 -18.05
N THR A 100 54.79 75.30 -19.00
CA THR A 100 54.95 75.60 -20.44
C THR A 100 54.03 76.73 -20.90
N MET A 101 52.85 76.89 -20.29
CA MET A 101 51.98 78.04 -20.54
C MET A 101 52.50 79.34 -19.91
N MET A 102 53.36 79.28 -18.89
CA MET A 102 53.90 80.45 -18.20
C MET A 102 55.24 80.99 -18.77
N ASN A 103 55.87 80.28 -19.73
CA ASN A 103 56.99 80.70 -20.60
C ASN A 103 57.97 81.78 -20.06
N THR A 104 58.47 81.63 -18.84
CA THR A 104 59.54 82.50 -18.29
C THR A 104 60.90 81.99 -18.74
N SER A 105 61.40 82.50 -19.87
CA SER A 105 62.82 82.45 -20.21
C SER A 105 63.65 83.24 -19.19
N SER A 106 64.85 82.73 -18.91
CA SER A 106 65.79 83.18 -17.88
C SER A 106 65.86 84.70 -17.67
N PRO A 107 65.86 85.20 -16.42
CA PRO A 107 66.02 86.61 -16.11
C PRO A 107 67.52 86.95 -16.06
N TYR A 108 68.12 87.34 -17.18
CA TYR A 108 69.43 87.99 -17.16
C TYR A 108 69.27 89.41 -17.72
N ASP A 109 69.48 90.41 -16.88
CA ASP A 109 69.34 91.83 -17.22
C ASP A 109 70.49 92.27 -18.13
N GLU A 110 70.16 92.65 -19.36
CA GLU A 110 71.08 93.22 -20.36
C GLU A 110 71.84 94.45 -19.79
N GLU A 111 71.23 95.19 -18.85
CA GLU A 111 71.84 96.30 -18.12
C GLU A 111 73.00 95.90 -17.21
N LEU A 112 72.92 94.73 -16.54
CA LEU A 112 73.95 94.28 -15.59
C LEU A 112 75.27 93.93 -16.29
N PHE A 113 75.19 93.40 -17.52
CA PHE A 113 76.35 93.02 -18.30
C PHE A 113 77.10 94.24 -18.86
N ASP A 114 76.37 95.31 -19.22
CA ASP A 114 76.95 96.57 -19.68
C ASP A 114 77.64 97.33 -18.53
N GLU A 115 77.05 97.29 -17.32
CA GLU A 115 77.63 97.92 -16.12
C GLU A 115 78.90 97.21 -15.62
N LEU A 116 78.96 95.88 -15.74
CA LEU A 116 80.13 95.06 -15.41
C LEU A 116 81.23 95.08 -16.49
N GLY A 117 81.03 95.83 -17.58
CA GLY A 117 82.00 95.99 -18.67
C GLY A 117 82.32 94.68 -19.40
N VAL A 118 81.39 93.72 -19.38
CA VAL A 118 81.56 92.41 -20.01
C VAL A 118 81.54 92.61 -21.53
N ARG A 119 82.66 92.33 -22.19
CA ARG A 119 82.73 92.49 -23.66
C ARG A 119 81.79 91.51 -24.35
N PRO A 120 81.12 91.86 -25.46
CA PRO A 120 80.33 90.91 -26.22
C PRO A 120 81.22 89.98 -27.06
N TYR A 121 80.81 88.74 -27.29
CA TYR A 121 81.53 87.77 -28.14
C TYR A 121 81.19 87.90 -29.63
N TYR A 122 80.38 88.88 -30.01
CA TYR A 122 80.04 89.20 -31.40
C TYR A 122 79.64 90.67 -31.54
N VAL A 123 79.73 91.21 -32.75
CA VAL A 123 79.26 92.57 -33.08
C VAL A 123 78.36 92.56 -34.31
N ALA A 124 77.31 93.38 -34.30
CA ALA A 124 76.42 93.54 -35.44
C ALA A 124 77.00 94.57 -36.44
N VAL A 125 77.24 94.16 -37.68
CA VAL A 125 77.83 94.97 -38.76
C VAL A 125 76.87 95.08 -39.93
N GLU A 126 76.65 96.29 -40.45
CA GLU A 126 75.80 96.51 -41.64
C GLU A 126 76.60 96.39 -42.95
N GLN A 127 76.20 95.46 -43.84
CA GLN A 127 76.80 95.26 -45.16
C GLN A 127 75.81 95.57 -46.30
N GLN A 128 76.32 96.22 -47.35
CA GLN A 128 75.52 96.63 -48.52
C GLN A 128 75.30 95.46 -49.49
N ILE A 129 74.04 95.23 -49.92
CA ILE A 129 73.71 94.12 -50.82
C ILE A 129 73.78 94.56 -52.29
N GLY A 130 74.85 94.14 -52.97
CA GLY A 130 75.02 94.35 -54.41
C GLY A 130 75.12 95.83 -54.80
N THR A 131 74.76 96.18 -56.04
CA THR A 131 74.84 97.56 -56.54
C THR A 131 73.63 98.44 -56.16
N SER A 132 72.92 98.13 -55.08
CA SER A 132 71.79 98.92 -54.56
C SER A 132 72.11 99.49 -53.18
N SER A 133 71.51 100.63 -52.80
CA SER A 133 71.81 101.32 -51.53
C SER A 133 71.24 100.66 -50.25
N ALA A 134 70.74 99.42 -50.33
CA ALA A 134 70.18 98.69 -49.18
C ALA A 134 71.26 97.94 -48.39
N HIS A 135 71.26 98.12 -47.06
CA HIS A 135 72.18 97.48 -46.12
C HIS A 135 71.44 96.37 -45.32
N THR A 136 72.14 95.29 -44.98
CA THR A 136 71.63 94.22 -44.10
C THR A 136 72.62 94.01 -42.95
N THR A 137 72.09 93.92 -41.74
CA THR A 137 72.90 93.67 -40.55
C THR A 137 73.26 92.18 -40.49
N CYS A 138 74.54 91.89 -40.31
CA CYS A 138 75.05 90.55 -40.04
C CYS A 138 75.85 90.59 -38.73
N TYR A 139 75.89 89.48 -38.00
CA TYR A 139 76.59 89.35 -36.72
C TYR A 139 77.95 88.72 -36.95
N GLN A 140 79.01 89.49 -36.72
CA GLN A 140 80.40 89.07 -36.86
C GLN A 140 80.88 88.53 -35.52
N PRO A 141 81.29 87.25 -35.41
CA PRO A 141 81.86 86.72 -34.18
C PRO A 141 83.21 87.39 -33.89
N LEU A 142 83.52 87.54 -32.60
CA LEU A 142 84.82 88.02 -32.10
C LEU A 142 85.59 86.86 -31.46
N ASP A 143 86.92 86.86 -31.62
CA ASP A 143 87.80 85.97 -30.86
C ASP A 143 88.05 86.47 -29.43
N GLU A 144 88.80 85.69 -28.66
CA GLU A 144 89.18 85.98 -27.27
C GLU A 144 89.97 87.30 -27.08
N PHE A 145 90.52 87.87 -28.16
CA PHE A 145 91.22 89.16 -28.14
C PHE A 145 90.36 90.32 -28.66
N GLY A 146 89.12 90.06 -29.08
CA GLY A 146 88.18 91.05 -29.61
C GLY A 146 88.39 91.38 -31.09
N ASN A 147 89.08 90.52 -31.86
CA ASN A 147 89.20 90.67 -33.30
C ASN A 147 88.14 89.86 -34.03
N ASN A 148 87.72 90.34 -35.21
CA ASN A 148 86.72 89.65 -36.03
C ASN A 148 87.22 88.27 -36.45
N PHE A 149 86.47 87.22 -36.09
CA PHE A 149 86.81 85.83 -36.35
C PHE A 149 85.63 85.12 -37.04
N GLY A 150 85.88 84.45 -38.16
CA GLY A 150 84.87 83.73 -38.93
C GLY A 150 84.02 84.59 -39.87
N ASP A 151 83.02 83.99 -40.50
CA ASP A 151 82.11 84.68 -41.43
C ASP A 151 80.94 85.34 -40.68
N CYS A 152 80.47 86.47 -41.18
CA CYS A 152 79.34 87.22 -40.62
C CYS A 152 78.01 86.47 -40.83
N THR A 153 77.33 86.06 -39.74
CA THR A 153 76.10 85.26 -39.79
C THR A 153 74.83 86.08 -39.59
N ARG A 154 73.71 85.67 -40.17
CA ARG A 154 72.41 86.37 -39.98
C ARG A 154 71.76 86.16 -38.61
N SER A 155 72.20 85.17 -37.85
CA SER A 155 71.76 84.91 -36.47
C SER A 155 72.94 85.08 -35.52
N VAL A 156 72.65 85.45 -34.26
CA VAL A 156 73.65 85.56 -33.20
C VAL A 156 74.43 84.24 -33.09
N PRO A 157 75.78 84.27 -33.13
CA PRO A 157 76.60 83.07 -32.99
C PRO A 157 76.32 82.35 -31.68
N LYS A 158 76.49 81.03 -31.64
CA LYS A 158 76.35 80.27 -30.40
C LYS A 158 77.51 80.64 -29.47
N GLU A 159 77.22 80.87 -28.19
CA GLU A 159 78.20 81.28 -27.18
C GLU A 159 79.43 80.34 -27.17
N PRO A 160 80.64 80.86 -27.45
CA PRO A 160 81.84 80.04 -27.51
C PRO A 160 82.31 79.69 -26.09
N VAL A 161 82.96 78.53 -25.95
CA VAL A 161 83.33 77.96 -24.64
C VAL A 161 84.18 78.92 -23.79
N TRP A 162 85.08 79.67 -24.41
CA TRP A 162 85.90 80.67 -23.71
C TRP A 162 85.08 81.81 -23.10
N TYR A 163 83.91 82.12 -23.67
CA TYR A 163 83.08 83.24 -23.23
C TYR A 163 82.35 82.95 -21.93
N ALA A 164 81.84 81.73 -21.75
CA ALA A 164 81.21 81.30 -20.50
C ALA A 164 82.20 81.33 -19.33
N ASP A 165 83.44 80.87 -19.54
CA ASP A 165 84.52 80.94 -18.55
C ASP A 165 84.93 82.41 -18.28
N TYR A 166 84.94 83.25 -19.32
CA TYR A 166 85.18 84.70 -19.17
C TYR A 166 84.08 85.39 -18.35
N VAL A 167 82.80 85.16 -18.64
CA VAL A 167 81.67 85.72 -17.88
C VAL A 167 81.73 85.25 -16.43
N ALA A 168 81.97 83.96 -16.18
CA ALA A 168 82.16 83.44 -14.84
C ALA A 168 83.33 84.13 -14.11
N SER A 169 84.44 84.41 -14.80
CA SER A 169 85.58 85.14 -14.22
C SER A 169 85.27 86.61 -13.91
N VAL A 170 84.51 87.32 -14.75
CA VAL A 170 84.13 88.73 -14.52
C VAL A 170 83.13 88.84 -13.38
N PHE A 171 82.16 87.91 -13.29
CA PHE A 171 81.23 87.84 -12.16
C PHE A 171 81.96 87.53 -10.84
N ALA A 172 82.93 86.61 -10.86
CA ALA A 172 83.77 86.31 -9.69
C ALA A 172 84.63 87.52 -9.26
N GLU A 173 85.20 88.29 -10.19
CA GLU A 173 85.95 89.52 -9.89
C GLU A 173 85.08 90.60 -9.22
N HIS A 174 83.81 90.70 -9.61
CA HIS A 174 82.85 91.64 -9.02
C HIS A 174 82.08 91.06 -7.82
N GLY A 175 82.42 89.84 -7.38
CA GLY A 175 81.88 89.20 -6.18
C GLY A 175 80.47 88.61 -6.33
N PHE A 176 80.03 88.30 -7.55
CA PHE A 176 78.76 87.64 -7.86
C PHE A 176 78.97 86.16 -8.21
N ASP A 177 78.07 85.28 -7.75
CA ASP A 177 78.08 83.86 -8.12
C ASP A 177 77.54 83.65 -9.55
N ALA A 178 78.19 82.75 -10.30
CA ALA A 178 77.74 82.38 -11.64
C ALA A 178 76.38 81.64 -11.58
N PRO A 179 75.39 81.99 -12.42
CA PRO A 179 74.06 81.41 -12.32
C PRO A 179 73.99 79.96 -12.84
N GLU A 180 73.39 79.05 -12.04
CA GLU A 180 73.18 77.64 -12.41
C GLU A 180 71.91 77.43 -13.28
N PRO A 181 71.93 76.49 -14.26
CA PRO A 181 70.77 76.24 -15.13
C PRO A 181 69.68 75.39 -14.45
N ILE A 182 68.41 75.83 -14.53
CA ILE A 182 67.24 75.07 -14.05
C ILE A 182 66.90 73.95 -15.05
N ASP A 183 66.91 72.69 -14.60
CA ASP A 183 66.51 71.53 -15.42
C ASP A 183 64.98 71.38 -15.49
N ASN A 184 64.40 71.96 -16.54
CA ASN A 184 62.96 71.89 -16.86
C ASN A 184 62.61 70.72 -17.80
N SER A 185 63.39 69.63 -17.78
CA SER A 185 63.11 68.47 -18.63
C SER A 185 61.79 67.79 -18.26
N VAL A 186 61.12 67.22 -19.27
CA VAL A 186 59.90 66.42 -19.12
C VAL A 186 60.09 65.28 -18.12
N GLY A 187 61.31 64.72 -18.06
CA GLY A 187 61.68 63.69 -17.10
C GLY A 187 61.61 64.15 -15.65
N SER A 188 62.04 65.39 -15.36
CA SER A 188 62.02 65.96 -14.01
C SER A 188 60.60 66.10 -13.44
N TRP A 189 59.64 66.55 -14.27
CA TRP A 189 58.24 66.76 -13.87
C TRP A 189 57.41 65.48 -13.75
N LEU A 190 57.64 64.50 -14.63
CA LEU A 190 56.89 63.24 -14.65
C LEU A 190 57.40 62.20 -13.66
N LEU A 191 58.69 62.25 -13.31
CA LEU A 191 59.30 61.33 -12.34
C LEU A 191 59.26 61.92 -10.92
N PHE A 192 60.42 62.23 -10.33
CA PHE A 192 60.54 62.58 -8.92
C PHE A 192 61.26 63.93 -8.67
N GLY A 193 61.54 64.74 -9.70
CA GLY A 193 62.26 66.01 -9.57
C GLY A 193 61.45 67.13 -8.89
N HIS A 194 60.12 67.10 -9.01
CA HIS A 194 59.20 68.07 -8.38
C HIS A 194 58.08 67.37 -7.60
N THR A 195 58.41 66.79 -6.43
CA THR A 195 57.44 66.11 -5.54
C THR A 195 57.12 66.94 -4.31
N SER A 196 55.86 67.36 -4.15
CA SER A 196 55.36 67.97 -2.91
C SER A 196 54.66 66.94 -2.02
N LEU A 197 54.68 67.14 -0.69
CA LEU A 197 54.06 66.22 0.27
C LEU A 197 52.55 66.06 0.03
N ILE A 198 51.88 67.13 -0.39
CA ILE A 198 50.44 67.14 -0.72
C ILE A 198 50.15 66.24 -1.93
N ARG A 199 51.01 66.27 -2.96
CA ARG A 199 50.88 65.42 -4.16
C ARG A 199 50.94 63.94 -3.77
N VAL A 200 51.89 63.57 -2.91
CA VAL A 200 52.06 62.18 -2.46
C VAL A 200 50.84 61.71 -1.67
N MET A 201 50.41 62.48 -0.67
CA MET A 201 49.28 62.10 0.19
C MET A 201 47.96 62.02 -0.58
N PHE A 202 47.70 62.97 -1.48
CA PHE A 202 46.46 62.99 -2.26
C PHE A 202 46.35 61.81 -3.22
N VAL A 203 47.44 61.50 -3.93
CA VAL A 203 47.48 60.38 -4.87
C VAL A 203 47.34 59.03 -4.14
N ILE A 204 47.99 58.86 -2.99
CA ILE A 204 47.88 57.63 -2.18
C ILE A 204 46.47 57.47 -1.59
N ALA A 205 45.84 58.54 -1.10
CA ALA A 205 44.50 58.49 -0.53
C ALA A 205 43.46 58.03 -1.57
N ILE A 206 43.53 58.58 -2.79
CA ILE A 206 42.64 58.18 -3.89
C ILE A 206 42.89 56.73 -4.29
N ALA A 207 44.15 56.32 -4.46
CA ALA A 207 44.49 54.94 -4.83
C ALA A 207 43.99 53.93 -3.78
N THR A 208 44.15 54.23 -2.49
CA THR A 208 43.71 53.37 -1.39
C THR A 208 42.18 53.27 -1.31
N GLY A 209 41.48 54.39 -1.53
CA GLY A 209 40.02 54.39 -1.60
C GLY A 209 39.48 53.55 -2.77
N VAL A 210 40.11 53.64 -3.94
CA VAL A 210 39.74 52.83 -5.12
C VAL A 210 40.03 51.34 -4.87
N TYR A 211 41.16 51.00 -4.23
CA TYR A 211 41.45 49.62 -3.84
C TYR A 211 40.36 49.05 -2.90
N ALA A 212 39.99 49.77 -1.84
CA ALA A 212 39.00 49.30 -0.88
C ALA A 212 37.61 49.10 -1.51
N MET A 213 37.15 50.04 -2.35
CA MET A 213 35.84 49.94 -3.02
C MET A 213 35.81 48.82 -4.07
N SER A 214 36.87 48.70 -4.88
CA SER A 214 36.94 47.65 -5.91
C SER A 214 37.06 46.25 -5.29
N ARG A 215 37.84 46.09 -4.21
CA ARG A 215 37.93 44.86 -3.43
C ARG A 215 36.57 44.45 -2.88
N ALA A 216 35.84 45.37 -2.24
CA ALA A 216 34.51 45.07 -1.67
C ALA A 216 33.49 44.65 -2.75
N ALA A 217 33.48 45.32 -3.90
CA ALA A 217 32.58 44.99 -5.00
C ALA A 217 32.93 43.62 -5.64
N MET A 218 34.22 43.37 -5.89
CA MET A 218 34.68 42.11 -6.49
C MET A 218 34.55 40.92 -5.54
N MET A 219 34.72 41.10 -4.22
CA MET A 219 34.51 40.04 -3.23
C MET A 219 33.05 39.59 -3.16
N ARG A 220 32.10 40.53 -3.15
CA ARG A 220 30.67 40.19 -3.23
C ARG A 220 30.32 39.43 -4.51
N GLN A 221 30.94 39.79 -5.62
CA GLN A 221 30.75 39.11 -6.89
C GLN A 221 31.38 37.70 -6.89
N LEU A 222 32.52 37.52 -6.23
CA LEU A 222 33.17 36.22 -6.02
C LEU A 222 32.30 35.31 -5.13
N GLU A 223 31.79 35.81 -4.02
CA GLU A 223 30.87 35.08 -3.14
C GLU A 223 29.62 34.64 -3.91
N THR A 224 28.99 35.54 -4.66
CA THR A 224 27.82 35.21 -5.49
C THR A 224 28.14 34.16 -6.56
N GLN A 225 29.34 34.19 -7.14
CA GLN A 225 29.78 33.18 -8.10
C GLN A 225 30.09 31.83 -7.44
N ASN A 226 30.64 31.86 -6.23
CA ASN A 226 30.96 30.66 -5.47
C ASN A 226 29.71 30.04 -4.82
N VAL A 227 28.63 30.77 -4.54
CA VAL A 227 27.35 30.22 -4.04
C VAL A 227 26.75 29.17 -4.99
N ALA A 228 26.96 29.28 -6.30
CA ALA A 228 26.53 28.26 -7.27
C ALA A 228 27.42 26.99 -7.29
N VAL A 229 28.55 27.02 -6.57
CA VAL A 229 29.60 25.99 -6.52
C VAL A 229 29.80 25.44 -5.09
N ASP A 230 29.39 26.21 -4.08
CA ASP A 230 29.52 25.89 -2.67
C ASP A 230 28.49 24.84 -2.26
N THR A 231 28.99 23.69 -1.81
CA THR A 231 28.19 22.51 -1.45
C THR A 231 28.37 22.13 0.01
N THR A 232 28.89 23.04 0.83
CA THR A 232 29.19 22.82 2.26
C THR A 232 27.94 22.61 3.13
N ASP A 233 26.77 23.11 2.68
CA ASP A 233 25.52 23.05 3.44
C ASP A 233 24.47 22.06 2.88
N ILE A 234 24.82 21.29 1.85
CA ILE A 234 23.99 20.18 1.35
C ILE A 234 24.61 18.90 1.89
N ASN A 235 23.90 18.16 2.75
CA ASN A 235 24.33 16.84 3.18
C ASN A 235 24.55 15.95 1.94
N GLN A 236 25.81 15.68 1.62
CA GLN A 236 26.18 14.76 0.55
C GLN A 236 26.15 13.34 1.15
N HIS A 237 25.03 12.65 1.01
CA HIS A 237 24.96 11.24 1.36
C HIS A 237 25.48 10.38 0.21
N THR A 238 26.34 9.40 0.53
CA THR A 238 26.68 8.27 -0.33
C THR A 238 25.47 7.40 -0.72
N ASN A 239 24.30 7.67 -0.14
CA ASN A 239 23.03 6.95 -0.32
C ASN A 239 21.90 7.79 -0.94
N ASP A 240 22.21 8.88 -1.65
CA ASP A 240 21.19 9.48 -2.52
C ASP A 240 20.76 8.45 -3.59
N ALA A 241 19.49 8.06 -3.53
CA ALA A 241 18.94 6.95 -4.32
C ALA A 241 19.29 7.11 -5.81
N ARG A 242 20.19 6.26 -6.30
CA ARG A 242 20.45 6.17 -7.73
C ARG A 242 19.26 5.50 -8.40
N LEU A 243 18.93 5.94 -9.61
CA LEU A 243 17.87 5.31 -10.40
C LEU A 243 18.33 3.91 -10.78
N ALA A 244 17.75 2.88 -10.13
CA ALA A 244 18.11 1.50 -10.36
C ALA A 244 17.85 1.15 -11.83
N ILE A 245 18.87 0.61 -12.50
CA ILE A 245 18.69 0.13 -13.87
C ILE A 245 17.80 -1.12 -13.85
N PRO A 246 16.97 -1.37 -14.87
CA PRO A 246 16.09 -2.54 -14.88
C PRO A 246 16.81 -3.87 -14.64
N GLN A 247 18.09 -3.99 -15.00
CA GLN A 247 18.91 -5.16 -14.71
C GLN A 247 19.20 -5.35 -13.22
N GLU A 248 19.34 -4.27 -12.46
CA GLU A 248 19.49 -4.31 -10.99
C GLU A 248 18.16 -4.61 -10.32
N ILE A 249 17.08 -3.97 -10.78
CA ILE A 249 15.74 -4.23 -10.23
C ILE A 249 15.35 -5.70 -10.44
N VAL A 250 15.57 -6.24 -11.64
CA VAL A 250 15.30 -7.65 -11.96
C VAL A 250 16.26 -8.60 -11.25
N ARG A 251 17.36 -8.15 -10.64
CA ARG A 251 18.23 -9.00 -9.82
C ARG A 251 17.66 -9.20 -8.42
N ASP A 252 16.99 -8.18 -7.88
CA ASP A 252 16.45 -8.21 -6.51
C ASP A 252 14.98 -8.65 -6.50
N LEU A 253 14.22 -8.25 -7.52
CA LEU A 253 12.80 -8.59 -7.69
C LEU A 253 12.60 -9.66 -8.76
N SER A 254 11.42 -10.25 -8.76
CA SER A 254 11.05 -11.32 -9.68
C SER A 254 10.32 -10.79 -10.91
N LEU A 255 10.24 -11.64 -11.95
CA LEU A 255 9.53 -11.34 -13.18
C LEU A 255 8.29 -12.22 -13.30
N PHE A 256 7.18 -11.61 -13.71
CA PHE A 256 5.96 -12.31 -14.04
C PHE A 256 5.54 -11.94 -15.47
N PRO A 257 5.12 -12.90 -16.32
CA PRO A 257 4.73 -12.60 -17.70
C PRO A 257 3.58 -11.59 -17.76
N ASP A 258 3.65 -10.62 -18.66
CA ASP A 258 2.64 -9.54 -18.70
C ASP A 258 1.26 -10.02 -19.15
N VAL A 259 1.19 -10.95 -20.11
CA VAL A 259 -0.04 -11.62 -20.55
C VAL A 259 0.23 -13.06 -20.98
N GLY A 260 -0.80 -13.90 -20.96
CA GLY A 260 -0.82 -15.19 -21.68
C GLY A 260 -0.08 -16.35 -21.01
N ALA A 261 1.17 -16.15 -20.60
CA ALA A 261 1.92 -17.20 -19.95
C ALA A 261 1.59 -17.33 -18.46
N HIS A 262 1.66 -18.53 -17.93
CA HIS A 262 1.56 -18.85 -16.51
C HIS A 262 2.97 -18.95 -15.90
N SER A 263 3.08 -18.64 -14.61
CA SER A 263 4.34 -18.72 -13.86
C SER A 263 4.07 -19.21 -12.42
N PRO A 264 5.01 -19.94 -11.79
CA PRO A 264 4.94 -20.31 -10.37
C PRO A 264 5.25 -19.15 -9.41
N VAL A 265 5.80 -18.03 -9.90
CA VAL A 265 6.04 -16.80 -9.12
C VAL A 265 4.70 -16.30 -8.54
N GLN A 266 4.69 -15.92 -7.26
CA GLN A 266 3.48 -15.47 -6.57
C GLN A 266 3.54 -13.97 -6.26
N PRO A 267 3.13 -13.07 -7.19
CA PRO A 267 3.21 -11.63 -7.00
C PRO A 267 2.32 -11.12 -5.85
N SER A 268 2.93 -10.44 -4.89
CA SER A 268 2.25 -9.66 -3.85
C SER A 268 2.00 -8.22 -4.30
N SER A 269 2.97 -7.61 -4.98
CA SER A 269 2.85 -6.24 -5.50
C SER A 269 3.54 -6.10 -6.87
N MET A 270 2.92 -5.33 -7.77
CA MET A 270 3.53 -4.94 -9.05
C MET A 270 4.31 -3.64 -8.90
N ILE A 271 5.56 -3.64 -9.35
CA ILE A 271 6.47 -2.50 -9.24
C ILE A 271 6.63 -1.79 -10.59
N SER A 272 6.87 -2.55 -11.67
CA SER A 272 7.12 -1.97 -12.99
C SER A 272 6.80 -2.94 -14.13
N HIS A 273 6.94 -2.49 -15.37
CA HIS A 273 6.80 -3.29 -16.59
C HIS A 273 8.02 -3.13 -17.48
N VAL A 274 8.51 -4.23 -18.05
CA VAL A 274 9.67 -4.26 -18.94
C VAL A 274 9.34 -5.02 -20.22
N MET A 275 9.73 -4.47 -21.36
CA MET A 275 9.61 -5.14 -22.66
C MET A 275 10.82 -6.04 -22.91
N LEU A 276 10.58 -7.29 -23.33
CA LEU A 276 11.64 -8.28 -23.54
C LEU A 276 11.86 -8.54 -25.03
N SER A 277 13.09 -8.86 -25.41
CA SER A 277 13.40 -9.35 -26.75
C SER A 277 13.41 -10.88 -26.81
N ASN A 278 13.15 -11.47 -27.98
CA ASN A 278 13.16 -12.92 -28.20
C ASN A 278 14.56 -13.58 -28.16
N LYS A 279 15.62 -12.85 -27.79
CA LYS A 279 16.98 -13.38 -27.77
C LYS A 279 17.16 -14.38 -26.61
N GLY A 280 17.57 -15.60 -26.93
CA GLY A 280 17.77 -16.67 -25.95
C GLY A 280 16.49 -17.34 -25.44
N LEU A 281 15.31 -16.94 -25.94
CA LEU A 281 14.02 -17.55 -25.57
C LEU A 281 13.62 -18.65 -26.55
N LYS A 282 12.99 -19.72 -26.05
CA LYS A 282 12.46 -20.82 -26.86
C LYS A 282 11.26 -20.37 -27.70
N LYS A 283 10.99 -21.06 -28.81
CA LYS A 283 9.69 -20.94 -29.49
C LYS A 283 8.64 -21.70 -28.69
N VAL A 284 7.40 -21.25 -28.78
CA VAL A 284 6.24 -21.84 -28.10
C VAL A 284 5.18 -22.20 -29.13
N ASP A 285 4.55 -23.34 -28.92
CA ASP A 285 3.46 -23.79 -29.77
C ASP A 285 2.16 -23.17 -29.27
N VAL A 286 1.52 -22.36 -30.11
CA VAL A 286 0.32 -21.59 -29.75
C VAL A 286 -0.88 -22.17 -30.47
N THR A 287 -1.92 -22.49 -29.71
CA THR A 287 -3.22 -22.95 -30.22
C THR A 287 -3.83 -21.93 -31.18
N GLN A 288 -4.31 -22.40 -32.32
CA GLN A 288 -5.01 -21.57 -33.29
C GLN A 288 -6.51 -21.54 -32.97
N PHE A 289 -7.06 -20.33 -32.96
CA PHE A 289 -8.48 -20.08 -32.76
C PHE A 289 -9.12 -19.62 -34.07
N ALA A 290 -10.36 -20.04 -34.33
CA ALA A 290 -11.11 -19.68 -35.52
C ALA A 290 -11.36 -18.16 -35.56
N GLN A 291 -10.90 -17.48 -36.61
CA GLN A 291 -11.05 -16.03 -36.76
C GLN A 291 -12.47 -15.60 -37.18
N GLU A 292 -13.19 -16.52 -37.82
CA GLU A 292 -14.57 -16.39 -38.29
C GLU A 292 -15.27 -17.73 -38.11
N THR A 293 -16.61 -17.72 -38.06
CA THR A 293 -17.42 -18.94 -37.98
C THR A 293 -17.23 -19.75 -39.27
N ILE A 294 -16.70 -20.96 -39.14
CA ILE A 294 -16.44 -21.87 -40.26
C ILE A 294 -17.67 -22.74 -40.44
N ILE A 295 -18.31 -22.63 -41.60
CA ILE A 295 -19.46 -23.44 -42.00
C ILE A 295 -18.97 -24.44 -43.04
N ASP A 296 -19.28 -25.72 -42.86
CA ASP A 296 -19.00 -26.74 -43.84
C ASP A 296 -19.84 -26.49 -45.10
N ASN A 297 -19.18 -26.30 -46.24
CA ASN A 297 -19.83 -26.00 -47.50
C ASN A 297 -20.65 -27.19 -48.05
N ASP A 298 -20.38 -28.42 -47.60
CA ASP A 298 -21.04 -29.63 -48.09
C ASP A 298 -22.27 -30.01 -47.24
N THR A 299 -22.28 -29.69 -45.94
CA THR A 299 -23.35 -30.04 -45.00
C THR A 299 -24.17 -28.84 -44.51
N GLY A 300 -23.64 -27.62 -44.61
CA GLY A 300 -24.24 -26.41 -44.07
C GLY A 300 -24.21 -26.32 -42.54
N GLU A 301 -23.52 -27.26 -41.87
CA GLU A 301 -23.35 -27.26 -40.41
C GLU A 301 -22.17 -26.39 -39.99
N ILE A 302 -22.29 -25.77 -38.80
CA ILE A 302 -21.23 -24.95 -38.22
C ILE A 302 -20.15 -25.88 -37.66
N VAL A 303 -18.95 -25.81 -38.22
CA VAL A 303 -17.80 -26.66 -37.84
C VAL A 303 -17.06 -26.08 -36.65
N SER A 304 -16.88 -24.74 -36.61
CA SER A 304 -16.40 -24.05 -35.43
C SER A 304 -16.88 -22.60 -35.42
N GLU A 305 -17.25 -22.09 -34.25
CA GLU A 305 -17.62 -20.69 -34.08
C GLU A 305 -16.39 -19.79 -33.95
N LYS A 306 -16.55 -18.50 -34.27
CA LYS A 306 -15.47 -17.51 -34.08
C LYS A 306 -14.98 -17.50 -32.63
N GLY A 307 -13.68 -17.73 -32.45
CA GLY A 307 -13.03 -17.79 -31.13
C GLY A 307 -12.95 -19.19 -30.52
N GLU A 308 -13.43 -20.24 -31.20
CA GLU A 308 -13.22 -21.62 -30.78
C GLU A 308 -11.85 -22.15 -31.21
N VAL A 309 -11.33 -23.11 -30.46
CA VAL A 309 -10.08 -23.80 -30.78
C VAL A 309 -10.28 -24.63 -32.04
N LEU A 310 -9.37 -24.47 -33.00
CA LEU A 310 -9.35 -25.33 -34.18
C LEU A 310 -8.79 -26.69 -33.77
N TYR A 311 -9.55 -27.76 -34.02
CA TYR A 311 -9.09 -29.13 -33.80
C TYR A 311 -8.69 -29.76 -35.14
N ASP A 312 -7.64 -30.57 -35.12
CA ASP A 312 -7.26 -31.40 -36.25
C ASP A 312 -8.20 -32.61 -36.41
N ASN A 313 -8.02 -33.38 -37.48
CA ASN A 313 -8.82 -34.57 -37.76
C ASN A 313 -8.67 -35.69 -36.69
N ALA A 314 -7.71 -35.55 -35.76
CA ALA A 314 -7.50 -36.47 -34.62
C ALA A 314 -8.09 -35.93 -33.31
N GLY A 315 -8.75 -34.76 -33.32
CA GLY A 315 -9.36 -34.12 -32.16
C GLY A 315 -8.35 -33.41 -31.24
N GLN A 316 -7.14 -33.12 -31.71
CA GLN A 316 -6.13 -32.34 -30.98
C GLN A 316 -6.13 -30.87 -31.43
N PRO A 317 -5.85 -29.91 -30.55
CA PRO A 317 -5.78 -28.49 -30.92
C PRO A 317 -4.68 -28.27 -31.98
N VAL A 318 -5.02 -27.57 -33.06
CA VAL A 318 -4.07 -27.15 -34.09
C VAL A 318 -3.15 -26.09 -33.51
N THR A 319 -1.86 -26.37 -33.41
CA THR A 319 -0.87 -25.44 -32.86
C THR A 319 0.08 -24.90 -33.93
N LYS A 320 0.61 -23.69 -33.70
CA LYS A 320 1.63 -23.06 -34.55
C LYS A 320 2.82 -22.63 -33.71
N SER A 321 4.02 -23.06 -34.10
CA SER A 321 5.25 -22.69 -33.42
C SER A 321 5.65 -21.24 -33.72
N LEU A 322 5.58 -20.37 -32.72
CA LEU A 322 5.85 -18.94 -32.80
C LEU A 322 6.94 -18.53 -31.79
N PRO A 323 7.63 -17.38 -31.97
CA PRO A 323 8.50 -16.83 -30.93
C PRO A 323 7.74 -16.64 -29.61
N MET A 324 8.41 -16.70 -28.45
CA MET A 324 7.73 -16.53 -27.16
C MET A 324 7.15 -15.12 -26.98
N ILE A 325 7.91 -14.08 -27.31
CA ILE A 325 7.48 -12.69 -27.20
C ILE A 325 6.81 -12.24 -28.51
N ASP A 326 5.66 -11.58 -28.39
CA ASP A 326 4.93 -11.00 -29.49
C ASP A 326 5.34 -9.54 -29.75
N ASN A 327 6.28 -9.35 -30.68
CA ASN A 327 6.78 -8.03 -31.02
C ASN A 327 5.69 -7.09 -31.58
N GLU A 328 4.70 -7.61 -32.32
CA GLU A 328 3.63 -6.78 -32.87
C GLU A 328 2.75 -6.26 -31.73
N PHE A 329 2.42 -7.14 -30.79
CA PHE A 329 1.70 -6.77 -29.59
C PHE A 329 2.51 -5.78 -28.72
N SER A 330 3.82 -5.99 -28.53
CA SER A 330 4.68 -5.04 -27.81
C SER A 330 4.66 -3.64 -28.42
N HIS A 331 4.73 -3.54 -29.76
CA HIS A 331 4.60 -2.25 -30.44
C HIS A 331 3.22 -1.63 -30.26
N SER A 332 2.16 -2.44 -30.29
CA SER A 332 0.80 -1.96 -30.02
C SER A 332 0.63 -1.38 -28.61
N ILE A 333 1.33 -1.93 -27.60
CA ILE A 333 1.35 -1.38 -26.24
C ILE A 333 2.06 -0.02 -26.24
N PHE A 334 3.23 0.08 -26.87
CA PHE A 334 3.92 1.37 -27.00
C PHE A 334 3.07 2.42 -27.72
N ASP A 335 2.37 2.03 -28.80
CA ASP A 335 1.46 2.90 -29.53
C ASP A 335 0.31 3.38 -28.64
N LYS A 336 -0.30 2.49 -27.84
CA LYS A 336 -1.38 2.84 -26.89
C LYS A 336 -0.92 3.70 -25.72
N SER A 337 0.35 3.61 -25.35
CA SER A 337 0.97 4.47 -24.33
C SER A 337 1.50 5.79 -24.91
N ASP A 338 1.17 6.11 -26.17
CA ASP A 338 1.63 7.30 -26.90
C ASP A 338 3.16 7.46 -26.91
N VAL A 339 3.91 6.35 -26.81
CA VAL A 339 5.38 6.38 -26.86
C VAL A 339 5.79 6.53 -28.31
N PRO A 340 6.48 7.61 -28.72
CA PRO A 340 6.92 7.81 -30.09
C PRO A 340 7.68 6.60 -30.64
N ASN A 341 7.55 6.33 -31.94
CA ASN A 341 8.28 5.25 -32.61
C ASN A 341 9.75 5.63 -32.83
N LEU A 342 10.47 5.83 -31.73
CA LEU A 342 11.89 6.13 -31.67
C LEU A 342 12.60 4.98 -30.96
N PRO A 343 13.64 4.38 -31.54
CA PRO A 343 14.40 3.28 -30.93
C PRO A 343 14.97 3.61 -29.54
N GLU A 344 15.21 4.89 -29.26
CA GLU A 344 15.71 5.38 -27.97
C GLU A 344 14.69 5.26 -26.83
N LEU A 345 13.39 5.31 -27.17
CA LEU A 345 12.25 5.26 -26.25
C LEU A 345 11.65 3.86 -26.16
N ARG A 346 11.47 3.18 -27.31
CA ARG A 346 10.94 1.81 -27.38
C ARG A 346 12.04 0.79 -27.15
N ARG A 347 12.47 0.64 -25.89
CA ARG A 347 13.58 -0.24 -25.50
C ARG A 347 13.08 -1.66 -25.23
N PHE A 348 13.77 -2.64 -25.80
CA PHE A 348 13.58 -4.05 -25.52
C PHE A 348 14.82 -4.60 -24.82
N PHE A 349 14.63 -5.21 -23.65
CA PHE A 349 15.71 -5.76 -22.86
C PHE A 349 16.10 -7.15 -23.38
N ASN A 350 17.41 -7.44 -23.40
CA ASN A 350 17.91 -8.74 -23.78
C ASN A 350 17.96 -9.68 -22.57
N PRO A 351 17.13 -10.73 -22.51
CA PRO A 351 17.09 -11.63 -21.36
C PRO A 351 18.40 -12.39 -21.11
N THR A 352 19.26 -12.56 -22.14
CA THR A 352 20.54 -13.30 -21.98
C THR A 352 21.62 -12.50 -21.26
N THR A 353 21.46 -11.18 -21.14
CA THR A 353 22.45 -10.30 -20.51
C THR A 353 22.12 -9.94 -19.06
N ILE A 354 20.93 -10.34 -18.60
CA ILE A 354 20.45 -10.03 -17.24
C ILE A 354 20.66 -11.27 -16.39
N GLU A 355 21.42 -11.12 -15.31
CA GLU A 355 21.66 -12.18 -14.34
C GLU A 355 20.38 -12.43 -13.53
N TRP A 356 20.10 -13.71 -13.27
CA TRP A 356 18.93 -14.10 -12.47
C TRP A 356 19.30 -14.47 -11.04
N ASN A 357 19.86 -15.67 -10.84
CA ASN A 357 20.38 -16.13 -9.55
C ASN A 357 21.55 -17.13 -9.77
N PRO A 358 22.70 -16.67 -10.32
CA PRO A 358 23.82 -17.54 -10.62
C PRO A 358 24.27 -18.36 -9.40
N GLY A 359 24.26 -19.68 -9.52
CA GLY A 359 24.66 -20.59 -8.43
C GLY A 359 23.71 -20.64 -7.22
N GLY A 360 22.58 -19.94 -7.23
CA GLY A 360 21.60 -19.94 -6.14
C GLY A 360 22.08 -19.20 -4.88
N SER A 361 22.92 -18.17 -5.04
CA SER A 361 23.46 -17.41 -3.90
C SER A 361 22.40 -16.59 -3.17
N ASN A 362 21.39 -16.09 -3.89
CA ASN A 362 20.26 -15.39 -3.30
C ASN A 362 19.18 -16.41 -2.92
N ARG A 363 18.87 -16.51 -1.61
CA ARG A 363 17.86 -17.45 -1.09
C ARG A 363 16.44 -16.94 -1.27
N ASP A 364 16.28 -15.62 -1.42
CA ASP A 364 14.99 -14.96 -1.57
C ASP A 364 14.48 -15.03 -3.02
N LYS A 365 15.34 -15.43 -3.95
CA LYS A 365 15.00 -15.66 -5.35
C LYS A 365 14.80 -17.12 -5.69
N THR A 366 13.83 -17.36 -6.57
CA THR A 366 13.51 -18.69 -7.07
C THR A 366 14.54 -19.18 -8.08
N GLY A 367 14.88 -20.47 -8.02
CA GLY A 367 15.78 -21.11 -8.99
C GLY A 367 17.27 -20.80 -8.84
N LYS A 368 18.09 -21.46 -9.66
CA LYS A 368 19.56 -21.36 -9.66
C LYS A 368 20.12 -20.99 -11.04
N GLN A 369 19.26 -20.51 -11.93
CA GLN A 369 19.62 -20.18 -13.30
C GLN A 369 20.51 -18.95 -13.34
N ASP A 370 21.46 -18.94 -14.27
CA ASP A 370 22.43 -17.85 -14.39
C ASP A 370 21.80 -16.60 -15.01
N THR A 371 20.89 -16.78 -15.97
CA THR A 371 20.29 -15.67 -16.75
C THR A 371 18.77 -15.70 -16.74
N VAL A 372 18.16 -14.53 -16.93
CA VAL A 372 16.70 -14.38 -17.08
C VAL A 372 16.17 -15.22 -18.25
N ALA A 373 16.91 -15.33 -19.35
CA ALA A 373 16.51 -16.16 -20.50
C ALA A 373 16.31 -17.63 -20.12
N GLN A 374 17.24 -18.20 -19.35
CA GLN A 374 17.15 -19.59 -18.87
C GLN A 374 15.98 -19.75 -17.91
N HIS A 375 15.83 -18.82 -16.97
CA HIS A 375 14.71 -18.83 -16.02
C HIS A 375 13.36 -18.81 -16.76
N ILE A 376 13.12 -17.85 -17.66
CA ILE A 376 11.87 -17.75 -18.43
C ILE A 376 11.58 -19.04 -19.22
N ASN A 377 12.60 -19.64 -19.85
CA ASN A 377 12.39 -20.85 -20.65
C ASN A 377 11.97 -22.07 -19.81
N GLU A 378 12.35 -22.12 -18.53
CA GLU A 378 11.98 -23.20 -17.61
C GLU A 378 10.69 -22.87 -16.84
N ASP A 379 10.46 -21.60 -16.52
CA ASP A 379 9.41 -21.12 -15.62
C ASP A 379 8.07 -20.86 -16.34
N TRP A 380 8.09 -20.31 -17.55
CA TRP A 380 6.87 -19.88 -18.23
C TRP A 380 6.18 -21.04 -18.95
N GLU A 381 4.93 -21.28 -18.57
CA GLU A 381 4.04 -22.27 -19.15
C GLU A 381 2.96 -21.60 -20.01
N PHE A 382 2.56 -22.25 -21.11
CA PHE A 382 1.59 -21.72 -22.06
C PHE A 382 0.43 -22.70 -22.21
N PRO A 383 -0.66 -22.52 -21.46
CA PRO A 383 -1.83 -23.36 -21.58
C PRO A 383 -2.56 -23.17 -22.93
N ASP A 384 -3.16 -24.24 -23.44
CA ASP A 384 -3.79 -24.25 -24.77
C ASP A 384 -4.96 -23.25 -24.93
N TYR A 385 -5.58 -22.86 -23.81
CA TYR A 385 -6.71 -21.92 -23.79
C TYR A 385 -6.28 -20.45 -23.77
N GLU A 386 -4.99 -20.14 -23.67
CA GLU A 386 -4.48 -18.76 -23.68
C GLU A 386 -4.15 -18.32 -25.12
N PRO A 387 -4.86 -17.32 -25.68
CA PRO A 387 -4.72 -16.95 -27.08
C PRO A 387 -3.57 -15.98 -27.35
N GLN A 388 -3.13 -15.24 -26.33
CA GLN A 388 -2.19 -14.13 -26.47
C GLN A 388 -0.82 -14.54 -25.93
N ARG A 389 0.25 -14.21 -26.65
CA ARG A 389 1.63 -14.34 -26.17
C ARG A 389 2.08 -13.06 -25.44
N PRO A 390 2.98 -13.16 -24.43
CA PRO A 390 3.54 -12.01 -23.73
C PRO A 390 4.19 -10.98 -24.66
N ALA A 391 4.11 -9.70 -24.31
CA ALA A 391 4.92 -8.64 -24.91
C ALA A 391 6.21 -8.37 -24.11
N GLY A 392 6.20 -8.71 -22.82
CA GLY A 392 7.25 -8.45 -21.86
C GLY A 392 6.96 -9.12 -20.52
N ALA A 393 7.37 -8.49 -19.43
CA ALA A 393 7.13 -8.98 -18.09
C ALA A 393 6.88 -7.82 -17.11
N TYR A 394 6.05 -8.07 -16.11
CA TYR A 394 5.97 -7.24 -14.92
C TYR A 394 7.10 -7.60 -13.97
N VAL A 395 7.68 -6.57 -13.35
CA VAL A 395 8.59 -6.71 -12.22
C VAL A 395 7.74 -6.70 -10.96
N VAL A 396 7.84 -7.75 -10.16
CA VAL A 396 6.96 -8.02 -9.03
C VAL A 396 7.74 -8.34 -7.77
N ASP A 397 7.17 -7.95 -6.64
CA ASP A 397 7.64 -8.37 -5.32
C ASP A 397 6.86 -9.61 -4.87
N GLU A 398 7.57 -10.65 -4.43
CA GLU A 398 7.02 -11.89 -3.89
C GLU A 398 6.91 -11.86 -2.35
N ALA A 399 7.58 -10.90 -1.70
CA ALA A 399 7.53 -10.77 -0.25
C ALA A 399 6.10 -10.57 0.24
N PRO A 400 5.73 -11.06 1.43
CA PRO A 400 4.40 -10.86 1.99
C PRO A 400 4.24 -9.41 2.45
N VAL A 401 3.87 -8.53 1.53
CA VAL A 401 3.67 -7.09 1.77
C VAL A 401 2.23 -6.67 1.51
N ASN A 402 1.73 -5.72 2.31
CA ASN A 402 0.50 -5.00 1.99
C ASN A 402 0.83 -3.88 0.99
N THR A 403 -0.06 -3.59 0.06
CA THR A 403 0.16 -2.55 -0.96
C THR A 403 -0.88 -1.46 -0.86
N LEU A 404 -0.46 -0.19 -0.89
CA LEU A 404 -1.33 0.97 -0.99
C LEU A 404 -1.14 1.65 -2.36
N VAL A 405 -2.23 1.83 -3.10
CA VAL A 405 -2.26 2.55 -4.38
C VAL A 405 -3.09 3.81 -4.22
N LEU A 406 -2.44 4.96 -4.39
CA LEU A 406 -3.08 6.27 -4.39
C LEU A 406 -3.30 6.74 -5.83
N ALA A 407 -4.57 6.82 -6.23
CA ALA A 407 -4.92 7.22 -7.59
C ALA A 407 -6.26 8.00 -7.62
N MET A 408 -6.17 9.26 -8.08
CA MET A 408 -7.36 10.11 -8.29
C MET A 408 -8.35 9.48 -9.28
N THR A 409 -9.59 9.98 -9.27
CA THR A 409 -10.60 9.56 -10.25
C THR A 409 -10.13 9.83 -11.68
N ARG A 410 -10.41 8.88 -12.59
CA ARG A 410 -9.97 8.91 -14.00
C ARG A 410 -8.46 8.85 -14.24
N ALA A 411 -7.63 8.56 -13.24
CA ALA A 411 -6.20 8.31 -13.41
C ALA A 411 -5.88 6.95 -14.10
N GLY A 412 -6.89 6.17 -14.48
CA GLY A 412 -6.70 4.88 -15.12
C GLY A 412 -6.37 3.71 -14.19
N LYS A 413 -6.47 3.89 -12.86
CA LYS A 413 -6.10 2.88 -11.82
C LYS A 413 -6.58 1.46 -12.11
N GLY A 414 -7.81 1.31 -12.63
CA GLY A 414 -8.39 0.03 -13.00
C GLY A 414 -7.61 -0.67 -14.11
N GLN A 415 -7.30 0.04 -15.20
CA GLN A 415 -6.58 -0.51 -16.35
C GLN A 415 -5.07 -0.64 -16.10
N THR A 416 -4.48 0.20 -15.25
CA THR A 416 -3.03 0.27 -15.05
C THR A 416 -2.49 -0.64 -13.96
N TYR A 417 -3.27 -0.89 -12.90
CA TYR A 417 -2.81 -1.69 -11.75
C TYR A 417 -3.76 -2.83 -11.41
N ILE A 418 -5.05 -2.56 -11.21
CA ILE A 418 -6.02 -3.54 -10.70
C ILE A 418 -6.17 -4.72 -11.65
N GLU A 419 -6.48 -4.46 -12.91
CA GLU A 419 -6.71 -5.51 -13.90
C GLU A 419 -5.44 -6.32 -14.19
N PRO A 420 -4.26 -5.70 -14.40
CA PRO A 420 -3.01 -6.47 -14.50
C PRO A 420 -2.74 -7.34 -13.27
N MET A 421 -2.92 -6.82 -12.05
CA MET A 421 -2.71 -7.60 -10.82
C MET A 421 -3.65 -8.81 -10.73
N ILE A 422 -4.95 -8.61 -10.99
CA ILE A 422 -5.92 -9.71 -11.00
C ILE A 422 -5.56 -10.74 -12.08
N ASP A 423 -5.18 -10.28 -13.28
CA ASP A 423 -4.79 -11.18 -14.37
C ASP A 423 -3.55 -12.01 -14.00
N MET A 424 -2.53 -11.40 -13.37
CA MET A 424 -1.37 -12.13 -12.86
C MET A 424 -1.76 -13.17 -11.80
N TRP A 425 -2.56 -12.79 -10.80
CA TRP A 425 -3.00 -13.72 -9.74
C TRP A 425 -3.75 -14.94 -10.28
N THR A 426 -4.49 -14.77 -11.37
CA THR A 426 -5.19 -15.88 -12.02
C THR A 426 -4.30 -16.77 -12.89
N ARG A 427 -3.10 -16.30 -13.27
CA ARG A 427 -2.10 -17.04 -14.08
C ARG A 427 -1.00 -17.67 -13.23
N GLU A 428 -1.13 -17.64 -11.91
CA GLU A 428 -0.24 -18.37 -11.01
C GLU A 428 -0.44 -19.87 -11.18
N THR A 429 0.66 -20.62 -11.30
CA THR A 429 0.61 -22.09 -11.40
C THR A 429 -0.01 -22.73 -10.16
N ARG A 430 0.22 -22.11 -8.99
CA ARG A 430 -0.46 -22.45 -7.73
C ARG A 430 -1.46 -21.35 -7.38
N PRO A 431 -2.73 -21.48 -7.77
CA PRO A 431 -3.72 -20.44 -7.58
C PRO A 431 -4.07 -20.26 -6.11
N ASN A 432 -4.25 -18.99 -5.72
CA ASN A 432 -4.62 -18.56 -4.38
C ASN A 432 -6.03 -17.96 -4.37
N ASN A 433 -6.66 -17.87 -3.20
CA ASN A 433 -7.98 -17.23 -3.12
C ASN A 433 -7.85 -15.72 -3.24
N MET A 434 -8.88 -15.09 -3.80
CA MET A 434 -8.97 -13.64 -3.90
C MET A 434 -10.35 -13.13 -3.51
N CYS A 435 -10.36 -11.98 -2.84
CA CYS A 435 -11.55 -11.25 -2.41
C CYS A 435 -11.45 -9.84 -3.00
N ILE A 436 -12.31 -9.51 -3.96
CA ILE A 436 -12.23 -8.30 -4.76
C ILE A 436 -13.48 -7.46 -4.49
N ASN A 437 -13.29 -6.25 -3.97
CA ASN A 437 -14.32 -5.22 -3.96
C ASN A 437 -14.42 -4.62 -5.36
N ASP A 438 -15.59 -4.74 -5.99
CA ASP A 438 -15.88 -4.23 -7.34
C ASP A 438 -17.16 -3.39 -7.30
N PRO A 439 -17.09 -2.11 -6.88
CA PRO A 439 -18.27 -1.27 -6.71
C PRO A 439 -19.14 -1.12 -7.98
N LYS A 440 -18.55 -1.34 -9.17
CA LYS A 440 -19.21 -1.15 -10.47
C LYS A 440 -19.61 -2.46 -11.16
N GLY A 441 -19.11 -3.60 -10.69
CA GLY A 441 -19.31 -4.91 -11.32
C GLY A 441 -18.52 -5.10 -12.62
N GLU A 442 -17.58 -4.20 -12.94
CA GLU A 442 -16.83 -4.22 -14.20
C GLU A 442 -15.72 -5.27 -14.18
N LEU A 443 -15.05 -5.44 -13.04
CA LEU A 443 -13.98 -6.42 -12.84
C LEU A 443 -14.54 -7.85 -12.90
N LEU A 444 -15.71 -8.07 -12.26
CA LEU A 444 -16.43 -9.33 -12.31
C LEU A 444 -16.78 -9.68 -13.76
N LYS A 445 -17.44 -8.76 -14.49
CA LYS A 445 -17.87 -9.00 -15.87
C LYS A 445 -16.70 -9.31 -16.80
N LYS A 446 -15.56 -8.61 -16.62
CA LYS A 446 -14.36 -8.78 -17.45
C LYS A 446 -13.63 -10.10 -17.19
N ASN A 447 -13.57 -10.52 -15.92
CA ASN A 447 -12.73 -11.65 -15.52
C ASN A 447 -13.49 -12.98 -15.34
N TYR A 448 -14.82 -12.98 -15.29
CA TYR A 448 -15.62 -14.19 -15.03
C TYR A 448 -15.25 -15.39 -15.90
N VAL A 449 -15.24 -15.21 -17.22
CA VAL A 449 -14.93 -16.28 -18.19
C VAL A 449 -13.47 -16.74 -18.06
N ARG A 450 -12.54 -15.79 -17.90
CA ARG A 450 -11.10 -16.08 -17.77
C ARG A 450 -10.82 -16.88 -16.51
N MET A 451 -11.37 -16.45 -15.37
CA MET A 451 -11.21 -17.12 -14.09
C MET A 451 -11.79 -18.54 -14.10
N SER A 452 -12.99 -18.73 -14.65
CA SER A 452 -13.60 -20.06 -14.77
C SER A 452 -12.75 -21.00 -15.64
N LYS A 453 -12.28 -20.54 -16.82
CA LYS A 453 -11.38 -21.33 -17.69
C LYS A 453 -10.02 -21.63 -17.03
N ARG A 454 -9.49 -20.70 -16.23
CA ARG A 454 -8.26 -20.87 -15.41
C ARG A 454 -8.48 -21.72 -14.14
N GLY A 455 -9.67 -22.28 -13.94
CA GLY A 455 -9.95 -23.25 -12.87
C GLY A 455 -10.42 -22.67 -11.54
N PHE A 456 -10.79 -21.39 -11.49
CA PHE A 456 -11.35 -20.76 -10.29
C PHE A 456 -12.86 -20.97 -10.17
N GLN A 457 -13.34 -21.15 -8.95
CA GLN A 457 -14.76 -20.98 -8.63
C GLN A 457 -15.04 -19.50 -8.36
N VAL A 458 -15.77 -18.86 -9.26
CA VAL A 458 -16.19 -17.46 -9.08
C VAL A 458 -17.42 -17.41 -8.18
N VAL A 459 -17.29 -16.76 -7.04
CA VAL A 459 -18.38 -16.48 -6.09
C VAL A 459 -18.72 -15.00 -6.20
N GLN A 460 -19.98 -14.65 -6.40
CA GLN A 460 -20.39 -13.27 -6.58
C GLN A 460 -21.43 -12.85 -5.56
N PHE A 461 -21.15 -11.80 -4.81
CA PHE A 461 -22.13 -11.09 -3.99
C PHE A 461 -22.60 -9.88 -4.77
N ASN A 462 -23.57 -10.12 -5.65
CA ASN A 462 -24.02 -9.14 -6.62
C ASN A 462 -25.32 -8.47 -6.18
N LEU A 463 -25.20 -7.25 -5.64
CA LEU A 463 -26.34 -6.47 -5.20
C LEU A 463 -27.03 -5.70 -6.33
N ILE A 464 -26.41 -5.61 -7.51
CA ILE A 464 -27.06 -5.07 -8.73
C ILE A 464 -28.05 -6.09 -9.28
N ASN A 465 -27.64 -7.36 -9.33
CA ASN A 465 -28.47 -8.45 -9.86
C ASN A 465 -28.59 -9.59 -8.85
N ASN A 466 -29.67 -9.52 -8.08
CA ASN A 466 -30.02 -10.48 -7.03
C ASN A 466 -30.25 -11.92 -7.52
N LEU A 467 -30.51 -12.15 -8.81
CA LEU A 467 -30.70 -13.51 -9.35
C LEU A 467 -29.37 -14.24 -9.58
N LYS A 468 -28.27 -13.50 -9.67
CA LYS A 468 -26.93 -14.05 -9.94
C LYS A 468 -26.07 -14.18 -8.70
N THR A 469 -26.51 -13.61 -7.58
CA THR A 469 -25.74 -13.61 -6.34
C THR A 469 -25.72 -14.97 -5.67
N ASP A 470 -24.59 -15.30 -5.05
CA ASP A 470 -24.49 -16.40 -4.10
C ASP A 470 -25.10 -15.99 -2.74
N ILE A 471 -25.55 -17.00 -1.99
CA ILE A 471 -26.25 -16.81 -0.71
C ILE A 471 -25.24 -16.78 0.43
N TYR A 472 -25.33 -15.75 1.26
CA TYR A 472 -24.55 -15.60 2.47
C TYR A 472 -25.45 -15.34 3.67
N ASN A 473 -25.63 -16.36 4.51
CA ASN A 473 -26.33 -16.25 5.78
C ASN A 473 -25.33 -15.90 6.90
N PRO A 474 -25.36 -14.68 7.47
CA PRO A 474 -24.39 -14.27 8.50
C PRO A 474 -24.49 -15.09 9.79
N LEU A 475 -25.69 -15.59 10.13
CA LEU A 475 -25.89 -16.51 11.26
C LEU A 475 -25.46 -17.95 10.95
N GLY A 476 -25.13 -18.26 9.69
CA GLY A 476 -24.75 -19.60 9.27
C GLY A 476 -23.51 -20.12 10.00
N LEU A 477 -22.48 -19.28 10.18
CA LEU A 477 -21.28 -19.67 10.94
C LEU A 477 -21.58 -19.92 12.43
N ALA A 478 -22.42 -19.07 13.03
CA ALA A 478 -22.85 -19.23 14.42
C ALA A 478 -23.66 -20.52 14.61
N ALA A 479 -24.60 -20.79 13.69
CA ALA A 479 -25.38 -22.02 13.65
C ALA A 479 -24.48 -23.26 13.51
N GLU A 480 -23.51 -23.25 12.60
CA GLU A 480 -22.55 -24.36 12.46
C GLU A 480 -21.74 -24.57 13.75
N ALA A 481 -21.18 -23.51 14.34
CA ALA A 481 -20.42 -23.59 15.59
C ALA A 481 -21.27 -24.16 16.75
N ALA A 482 -22.54 -23.73 16.84
CA ALA A 482 -23.47 -24.24 17.84
C ALA A 482 -23.78 -25.73 17.66
N ARG A 483 -23.98 -26.20 16.41
CA ARG A 483 -24.15 -27.62 16.07
C ARG A 483 -22.92 -28.45 16.37
N GLU A 484 -21.74 -27.88 16.16
CA GLU A 484 -20.46 -28.47 16.55
C GLU A 484 -20.29 -28.55 18.07
N GLY A 485 -21.10 -27.83 18.84
CA GLY A 485 -21.06 -27.79 20.29
C GLY A 485 -20.12 -26.73 20.86
N ASN A 486 -19.56 -25.86 20.01
CA ASN A 486 -18.68 -24.77 20.42
C ASN A 486 -19.49 -23.49 20.66
N GLY A 487 -19.96 -23.32 21.90
CA GLY A 487 -20.72 -22.14 22.31
C GLY A 487 -19.89 -20.85 22.29
N MET A 488 -18.59 -20.92 22.53
CA MET A 488 -17.70 -19.75 22.54
C MET A 488 -17.56 -19.15 21.14
N LYS A 489 -17.27 -19.98 20.12
CA LYS A 489 -17.22 -19.53 18.72
C LYS A 489 -18.58 -19.01 18.24
N CYS A 490 -19.68 -19.66 18.65
CA CYS A 490 -21.02 -19.15 18.38
C CYS A 490 -21.21 -17.74 18.96
N ALA A 491 -20.72 -17.48 20.18
CA ALA A 491 -20.81 -16.16 20.79
C ALA A 491 -20.02 -15.12 20.01
N THR A 492 -18.75 -15.42 19.68
CA THR A 492 -17.89 -14.53 18.90
C THR A 492 -18.52 -14.16 17.56
N TYR A 493 -19.07 -15.12 16.80
CA TYR A 493 -19.68 -14.81 15.51
C TYR A 493 -20.93 -13.93 15.63
N VAL A 494 -21.78 -14.15 16.64
CA VAL A 494 -22.97 -13.30 16.87
C VAL A 494 -22.56 -11.92 17.38
N GLU A 495 -21.51 -11.83 18.20
CA GLU A 495 -20.95 -10.58 18.69
C GLU A 495 -20.37 -9.72 17.57
N ASN A 496 -19.56 -10.30 16.68
CA ASN A 496 -19.02 -9.59 15.51
C ASN A 496 -20.12 -9.05 14.60
N ILE A 497 -21.23 -9.78 14.46
CA ILE A 497 -22.41 -9.30 13.71
C ILE A 497 -23.03 -8.10 14.46
N ALA A 498 -23.22 -8.24 15.78
CA ALA A 498 -23.89 -7.23 16.59
C ALA A 498 -23.10 -5.90 16.66
N GLU A 499 -21.77 -5.95 16.75
CA GLU A 499 -20.90 -4.76 16.74
C GLU A 499 -21.05 -3.94 15.47
N VAL A 500 -21.15 -4.60 14.30
CA VAL A 500 -21.35 -3.89 13.03
C VAL A 500 -22.77 -3.31 12.93
N PHE A 501 -23.78 -3.96 13.53
CA PHE A 501 -25.15 -3.44 13.53
C PHE A 501 -25.39 -2.30 14.50
N PHE A 502 -24.74 -2.38 15.67
CA PHE A 502 -24.92 -1.47 16.79
C PHE A 502 -23.55 -0.95 17.24
N PRO A 503 -22.89 -0.11 16.42
CA PRO A 503 -21.62 0.49 16.80
C PRO A 503 -21.81 1.37 18.03
N VAL A 504 -20.85 1.30 18.96
CA VAL A 504 -20.84 2.10 20.19
C VAL A 504 -20.04 3.39 19.97
N ASP A 505 -19.09 3.36 19.04
CA ASP A 505 -18.22 4.48 18.70
C ASP A 505 -19.01 5.59 18.01
N GLY A 506 -18.92 6.82 18.53
CA GLY A 506 -19.65 7.98 17.99
C GLY A 506 -21.10 8.13 18.46
N ALA A 507 -21.59 7.26 19.34
CA ALA A 507 -22.92 7.43 19.96
C ALA A 507 -22.87 8.42 21.13
N ASP A 508 -23.83 9.36 21.18
CA ASP A 508 -23.94 10.35 22.27
C ASP A 508 -24.10 9.69 23.66
N ASP A 509 -24.83 8.57 23.73
CA ASP A 509 -25.01 7.76 24.94
C ASP A 509 -24.83 6.26 24.60
N PRO A 510 -23.70 5.65 25.02
CA PRO A 510 -23.39 4.25 24.79
C PRO A 510 -24.37 3.23 25.37
N VAL A 511 -25.23 3.61 26.33
CA VAL A 511 -26.14 2.66 27.00
C VAL A 511 -27.16 2.08 26.01
N TRP A 512 -27.70 2.91 25.12
CA TRP A 512 -28.72 2.50 24.16
C TRP A 512 -28.25 1.51 23.09
N PRO A 513 -27.14 1.75 22.36
CA PRO A 513 -26.63 0.77 21.39
C PRO A 513 -26.18 -0.52 22.09
N ASN A 514 -25.58 -0.45 23.29
CA ASN A 514 -25.21 -1.64 24.06
C ASN A 514 -26.42 -2.48 24.48
N ALA A 515 -27.50 -1.84 24.92
CA ALA A 515 -28.73 -2.54 25.26
C ALA A 515 -29.39 -3.15 24.00
N ALA A 516 -29.42 -2.44 22.88
CA ALA A 516 -29.96 -2.95 21.61
C ALA A 516 -29.15 -4.15 21.08
N ASN A 517 -27.82 -4.08 21.20
CA ASN A 517 -26.88 -5.16 20.88
C ASN A 517 -27.19 -6.42 21.71
N ASN A 518 -27.38 -6.28 23.02
CA ASN A 518 -27.75 -7.40 23.89
C ASN A 518 -29.14 -7.98 23.57
N ALA A 519 -30.12 -7.14 23.19
CA ALA A 519 -31.44 -7.59 22.76
C ALA A 519 -31.38 -8.42 21.47
N PHE A 520 -30.56 -8.00 20.51
CA PHE A 520 -30.29 -8.76 19.30
C PHE A 520 -29.59 -10.09 19.61
N LYS A 521 -28.51 -10.08 20.41
CA LYS A 521 -27.78 -11.28 20.85
C LYS A 521 -28.72 -12.30 21.49
N ARG A 522 -29.59 -11.85 22.41
CA ARG A 522 -30.60 -12.69 23.07
C ARG A 522 -31.53 -13.39 22.07
N ALA A 523 -32.04 -12.65 21.08
CA ALA A 523 -32.91 -13.20 20.04
C ALA A 523 -32.20 -14.20 19.12
N ALA A 524 -30.97 -13.88 18.69
CA ALA A 524 -30.16 -14.75 17.84
C ALA A 524 -29.81 -16.07 18.54
N TYR A 525 -29.35 -16.02 19.80
CA TYR A 525 -29.05 -17.22 20.59
C TYR A 525 -30.30 -18.04 20.88
N GLY A 526 -31.43 -17.40 21.19
CA GLY A 526 -32.70 -18.08 21.41
C GLY A 526 -33.18 -18.87 20.20
N LEU A 527 -33.06 -18.28 19.02
CA LEU A 527 -33.40 -18.96 17.76
C LEU A 527 -32.50 -20.18 17.51
N ILE A 528 -31.18 -20.03 17.74
CA ILE A 528 -30.21 -21.13 17.58
C ILE A 528 -30.48 -22.26 18.60
N ASP A 529 -30.77 -21.95 19.86
CA ASP A 529 -31.06 -22.97 20.88
C ASP A 529 -32.34 -23.75 20.56
N PHE A 530 -33.40 -23.08 20.11
CA PHE A 530 -34.64 -23.73 19.68
C PHE A 530 -34.38 -24.77 18.58
N TYR A 531 -33.66 -24.40 17.52
CA TYR A 531 -33.37 -25.34 16.42
C TYR A 531 -32.35 -26.43 16.77
N LEU A 532 -31.52 -26.23 17.80
CA LEU A 532 -30.67 -27.31 18.34
C LEU A 532 -31.51 -28.41 19.00
N GLU A 533 -32.62 -28.07 19.66
CA GLU A 533 -33.53 -29.05 20.23
C GLU A 533 -34.33 -29.79 19.17
N GLU A 534 -34.85 -29.05 18.19
CA GLU A 534 -35.54 -29.62 17.03
C GLU A 534 -34.64 -30.60 16.26
N GLU A 535 -33.36 -30.28 16.05
CA GLU A 535 -32.41 -31.21 15.42
C GLU A 535 -32.23 -32.49 16.26
N ARG A 536 -32.15 -32.36 17.59
CA ARG A 536 -32.02 -33.53 18.49
C ARG A 536 -33.26 -34.42 18.43
N GLU A 537 -34.44 -33.84 18.36
CA GLU A 537 -35.68 -34.60 18.24
C GLU A 537 -35.76 -35.30 16.87
N MET A 538 -35.47 -34.58 15.79
CA MET A 538 -35.48 -35.15 14.44
C MET A 538 -34.49 -36.31 14.29
N ARG A 539 -33.30 -36.22 14.90
CA ARG A 539 -32.34 -37.34 14.92
C ARG A 539 -32.87 -38.55 15.69
N LYS A 540 -33.61 -38.36 16.78
CA LYS A 540 -34.26 -39.46 17.52
C LYS A 540 -35.35 -40.13 16.69
N GLN A 541 -36.19 -39.33 16.03
CA GLN A 541 -37.25 -39.83 15.14
C GLN A 541 -36.65 -40.62 13.97
N ALA A 542 -35.60 -40.08 13.33
CA ALA A 542 -34.92 -40.76 12.23
C ALA A 542 -34.28 -42.09 12.63
N ALA A 543 -33.73 -42.18 13.85
CA ALA A 543 -33.22 -43.43 14.40
C ALA A 543 -34.34 -44.44 14.72
N ALA A 544 -35.51 -43.97 15.19
CA ALA A 544 -36.67 -44.82 15.46
C ALA A 544 -37.30 -45.38 14.17
N GLU A 545 -37.34 -44.57 13.12
CA GLU A 545 -37.94 -44.91 11.82
C GLU A 545 -36.95 -45.44 10.78
N ASN A 546 -35.67 -45.59 11.13
CA ASN A 546 -34.57 -46.04 10.25
C ASN A 546 -34.50 -45.24 8.92
N TRP A 547 -34.49 -43.91 8.99
CA TRP A 547 -34.33 -43.08 7.80
C TRP A 547 -32.94 -43.24 7.18
N ASP A 548 -32.87 -43.13 5.85
CA ASP A 548 -31.60 -43.02 5.14
C ASP A 548 -30.85 -41.74 5.55
N ALA A 549 -29.52 -41.82 5.69
CA ALA A 549 -28.68 -40.72 6.15
C ALA A 549 -28.82 -39.47 5.27
N LYS A 550 -28.97 -39.63 3.95
CA LYS A 550 -29.13 -38.51 3.02
C LYS A 550 -30.47 -37.79 3.21
N VAL A 551 -31.53 -38.54 3.52
CA VAL A 551 -32.86 -37.97 3.79
C VAL A 551 -32.85 -37.18 5.08
N LEU A 552 -32.20 -37.71 6.12
CA LEU A 552 -32.02 -37.02 7.40
C LEU A 552 -31.24 -35.71 7.22
N ASP A 553 -30.09 -35.75 6.54
CA ASP A 553 -29.27 -34.57 6.29
C ASP A 553 -30.05 -33.48 5.52
N THR A 554 -30.85 -33.89 4.53
CA THR A 554 -31.69 -32.95 3.76
C THR A 554 -32.75 -32.28 4.63
N ARG A 555 -33.42 -33.01 5.52
CA ARG A 555 -34.45 -32.45 6.41
C ARG A 555 -33.84 -31.55 7.49
N ILE A 556 -32.69 -31.93 8.05
CA ILE A 556 -31.94 -31.10 8.99
C ILE A 556 -31.51 -29.79 8.32
N ASP A 557 -31.00 -29.86 7.08
CA ASP A 557 -30.58 -28.67 6.35
C ASP A 557 -31.75 -27.71 6.05
N GLN A 558 -32.92 -28.23 5.69
CA GLN A 558 -34.14 -27.43 5.51
C GLN A 558 -34.60 -26.76 6.81
N MET A 559 -34.50 -27.46 7.94
CA MET A 559 -34.81 -26.91 9.26
C MET A 559 -33.88 -25.75 9.60
N TRP A 560 -32.57 -25.96 9.48
CA TRP A 560 -31.56 -24.94 9.77
C TRP A 560 -31.59 -23.76 8.79
N GLY A 561 -32.17 -23.92 7.60
CA GLY A 561 -32.48 -22.82 6.69
C GLY A 561 -33.45 -21.78 7.25
N LYS A 562 -34.09 -22.05 8.39
CA LYS A 562 -34.92 -21.08 9.11
C LYS A 562 -34.12 -20.21 10.10
N VAL A 563 -32.86 -20.52 10.37
CA VAL A 563 -32.00 -19.67 11.23
C VAL A 563 -31.41 -18.55 10.39
N THR A 564 -32.13 -17.44 10.29
CA THR A 564 -31.74 -16.28 9.46
C THR A 564 -31.99 -14.98 10.22
N LEU A 565 -31.33 -13.90 9.82
CA LEU A 565 -31.52 -12.58 10.45
C LEU A 565 -32.93 -12.03 10.21
N TYR A 566 -33.56 -12.37 9.08
CA TYR A 566 -34.97 -12.07 8.83
C TYR A 566 -35.89 -12.76 9.86
N ASN A 567 -35.65 -14.05 10.14
CA ASN A 567 -36.46 -14.77 11.13
C ASN A 567 -36.15 -14.32 12.56
N CYS A 568 -34.92 -13.88 12.85
CA CYS A 568 -34.60 -13.20 14.10
C CYS A 568 -35.40 -11.90 14.26
N TYR A 569 -35.51 -11.08 13.21
CA TYR A 569 -36.36 -9.89 13.18
C TYR A 569 -37.84 -10.24 13.39
N GLN A 570 -38.36 -11.26 12.69
CA GLN A 570 -39.76 -11.70 12.85
C GLN A 570 -40.05 -12.18 14.27
N LEU A 571 -39.16 -12.98 14.86
CA LEU A 571 -39.26 -13.41 16.25
C LEU A 571 -39.35 -12.20 17.19
N PHE A 572 -38.47 -11.22 16.98
CA PHE A 572 -38.42 -10.02 17.79
C PHE A 572 -39.71 -9.21 17.71
N VAL A 573 -40.16 -8.86 16.49
CA VAL A 573 -41.35 -8.02 16.26
C VAL A 573 -42.64 -8.71 16.73
N GLN A 574 -42.81 -10.00 16.41
CA GLN A 574 -44.06 -10.70 16.73
C GLN A 574 -44.23 -10.94 18.24
N LEU A 575 -43.13 -11.23 18.94
CA LEU A 575 -43.18 -11.51 20.38
C LEU A 575 -43.08 -10.25 21.24
N SER A 576 -42.37 -9.20 20.80
CA SER A 576 -42.31 -7.95 21.57
C SER A 576 -43.62 -7.14 21.46
N ALA A 577 -44.40 -7.30 20.38
CA ALA A 577 -45.64 -6.57 20.16
C ALA A 577 -46.83 -7.12 20.96
N LYS A 578 -46.80 -8.39 21.36
CA LYS A 578 -47.89 -9.04 22.10
C LYS A 578 -47.55 -9.13 23.57
N LYS A 579 -48.46 -8.63 24.42
CA LYS A 579 -48.41 -8.86 25.87
C LYS A 579 -49.35 -9.97 26.28
N LEU A 580 -48.90 -10.83 27.18
CA LEU A 580 -49.74 -11.84 27.82
C LEU A 580 -49.96 -11.47 29.28
N LYS A 581 -51.23 -11.49 29.67
CA LYS A 581 -51.65 -11.40 31.08
C LYS A 581 -51.15 -12.63 31.83
N ASN A 582 -50.85 -12.44 33.11
CA ASN A 582 -50.46 -13.53 33.98
C ASN A 582 -51.56 -14.61 34.06
N PRO A 583 -51.23 -15.85 34.42
CA PRO A 583 -52.16 -16.98 34.31
C PRO A 583 -53.36 -16.82 35.24
N VAL A 584 -53.20 -16.18 36.40
CA VAL A 584 -54.29 -15.88 37.34
C VAL A 584 -55.31 -14.89 36.74
N GLU A 585 -54.87 -13.81 36.10
CA GLU A 585 -55.77 -12.86 35.42
C GLU A 585 -56.48 -13.50 34.22
N ARG A 586 -55.79 -14.39 33.49
CA ARG A 586 -56.42 -15.16 32.40
C ARG A 586 -57.50 -16.12 32.93
N LEU A 587 -57.24 -16.77 34.06
CA LEU A 587 -58.23 -17.61 34.74
C LEU A 587 -59.41 -16.76 35.25
N ASN A 588 -59.15 -15.58 35.84
CA ASN A 588 -60.19 -14.64 36.25
C ASN A 588 -61.08 -14.20 35.07
N GLU A 589 -60.50 -13.98 33.89
CA GLU A 589 -61.24 -13.66 32.67
C GLU A 589 -62.10 -14.84 32.18
N ARG A 590 -61.55 -16.06 32.21
CA ARG A 590 -62.28 -17.30 31.88
C ARG A 590 -63.44 -17.58 32.84
N ALA A 591 -63.22 -17.34 34.13
CA ALA A 591 -64.25 -17.36 35.16
C ALA A 591 -65.37 -16.35 34.87
N ARG A 592 -65.02 -15.09 34.53
CA ARG A 592 -66.01 -14.07 34.13
C ARG A 592 -66.73 -14.41 32.83
N ALA A 593 -66.11 -15.17 31.93
CA ALA A 593 -66.71 -15.67 30.70
C ALA A 593 -67.62 -16.89 30.93
N GLY A 594 -67.68 -17.43 32.16
CA GLY A 594 -68.56 -18.54 32.53
C GLY A 594 -68.01 -19.94 32.24
N GLU A 595 -66.72 -20.11 31.92
CA GLU A 595 -66.12 -21.42 31.62
C GLU A 595 -66.15 -22.40 32.81
N PHE A 596 -66.15 -21.87 34.04
CA PHE A 596 -66.17 -22.68 35.27
C PHE A 596 -67.58 -22.86 35.87
N GLY A 597 -68.62 -22.24 35.28
CA GLY A 597 -69.96 -22.19 35.88
C GLY A 597 -70.15 -21.01 36.85
N ASN A 598 -71.23 -21.01 37.63
CA ASN A 598 -71.54 -19.91 38.56
C ASN A 598 -70.82 -20.11 39.91
N LEU A 599 -69.67 -19.46 40.03
CA LEU A 599 -68.77 -19.52 41.19
C LEU A 599 -69.41 -19.09 42.52
N GLU A 600 -70.50 -18.32 42.50
CA GLU A 600 -71.19 -17.89 43.72
C GLU A 600 -72.19 -18.92 44.27
N THR A 601 -72.64 -19.86 43.43
CA THR A 601 -73.74 -20.79 43.77
C THR A 601 -73.37 -22.26 43.69
N ASP A 602 -72.29 -22.61 42.98
CA ASP A 602 -71.81 -23.99 42.81
C ASP A 602 -70.45 -24.16 43.49
N GLU A 603 -70.44 -24.88 44.62
CA GLU A 603 -69.23 -25.14 45.41
C GLU A 603 -68.17 -25.94 44.64
N ASN A 604 -68.58 -26.84 43.73
CA ASN A 604 -67.63 -27.61 42.93
C ASN A 604 -66.96 -26.73 41.87
N ALA A 605 -67.73 -25.83 41.25
CA ALA A 605 -67.19 -24.83 40.33
C ALA A 605 -66.19 -23.89 41.03
N ALA A 606 -66.51 -23.44 42.25
CA ALA A 606 -65.63 -22.61 43.06
C ALA A 606 -64.33 -23.33 43.46
N MET A 607 -64.43 -24.61 43.83
CA MET A 607 -63.28 -25.45 44.16
C MET A 607 -62.38 -25.70 42.95
N MET A 608 -62.95 -26.08 41.80
CA MET A 608 -62.19 -26.27 40.55
C MET A 608 -61.48 -25.00 40.09
N PHE A 609 -62.12 -23.83 40.25
CA PHE A 609 -61.49 -22.55 39.94
C PHE A 609 -60.34 -22.23 40.89
N GLN A 610 -60.53 -22.45 42.20
CA GLN A 610 -59.50 -22.22 43.21
C GLN A 610 -58.29 -23.14 43.02
N ASP A 611 -58.52 -24.43 42.73
CA ASP A 611 -57.47 -25.40 42.42
C ASP A 611 -56.68 -24.99 41.17
N ALA A 612 -57.38 -24.55 40.11
CA ALA A 612 -56.74 -24.07 38.89
C ALA A 612 -55.92 -22.80 39.11
N VAL A 613 -56.36 -21.90 39.99
CA VAL A 613 -55.59 -20.71 40.39
C VAL A 613 -54.34 -21.13 41.16
N THR A 614 -54.46 -22.02 42.14
CA THR A 614 -53.31 -22.51 42.90
C THR A 614 -52.30 -23.23 41.99
N GLU A 615 -52.75 -24.06 41.07
CA GLU A 615 -51.88 -24.74 40.09
C GLU A 615 -51.17 -23.74 39.18
N ALA A 616 -51.88 -22.71 38.71
CA ALA A 616 -51.29 -21.63 37.91
C ALA A 616 -50.26 -20.79 38.69
N GLU A 617 -50.51 -20.51 39.97
CA GLU A 617 -49.60 -19.79 40.85
C GLU A 617 -48.31 -20.58 41.10
N GLU A 618 -48.41 -21.90 41.31
CA GLU A 618 -47.26 -22.77 41.56
C GLU A 618 -46.45 -23.07 40.29
N ASN A 619 -47.11 -23.37 39.16
CA ASN A 619 -46.45 -23.90 37.97
C ASN A 619 -46.11 -22.85 36.89
N GLU A 620 -46.83 -21.73 36.81
CA GLU A 620 -46.69 -20.78 35.70
C GLU A 620 -46.30 -19.36 36.15
N MET A 621 -46.70 -18.93 37.35
CA MET A 621 -46.56 -17.54 37.77
C MET A 621 -45.12 -17.06 37.93
N PHE A 622 -44.16 -17.97 38.14
CA PHE A 622 -42.73 -17.64 38.21
C PHE A 622 -42.21 -16.95 36.93
N LEU A 623 -42.80 -17.25 35.77
CA LEU A 623 -42.41 -16.67 34.47
C LEU A 623 -42.70 -15.16 34.38
N TRP A 624 -43.73 -14.69 35.11
CA TRP A 624 -44.15 -13.29 35.12
C TRP A 624 -43.40 -12.45 36.17
N GLU A 625 -42.60 -13.07 37.05
CA GLU A 625 -41.84 -12.41 38.13
C GLU A 625 -42.70 -11.43 38.96
N GLY A 626 -43.98 -11.75 39.16
CA GLY A 626 -44.94 -10.94 39.94
C GLY A 626 -45.65 -9.82 39.18
N GLU A 627 -45.39 -9.63 37.88
CA GLU A 627 -46.10 -8.61 37.09
C GLU A 627 -47.45 -9.10 36.54
N LYS A 628 -48.36 -8.16 36.28
CA LYS A 628 -49.73 -8.45 35.79
C LYS A 628 -49.77 -8.84 34.32
N GLU A 629 -48.89 -8.25 33.51
CA GLU A 629 -48.72 -8.55 32.10
C GLU A 629 -47.25 -8.39 31.71
N LYS A 630 -46.76 -9.22 30.78
CA LYS A 630 -45.42 -9.11 30.21
C LYS A 630 -45.47 -9.37 28.71
N ASP A 631 -44.50 -8.84 27.97
CA ASP A 631 -44.36 -9.14 26.55
C ASP A 631 -43.96 -10.62 26.33
N MET A 632 -44.42 -11.20 25.22
CA MET A 632 -44.17 -12.61 24.92
C MET A 632 -42.69 -12.93 24.73
N LEU A 633 -41.87 -11.96 24.31
CA LEU A 633 -40.44 -12.17 24.11
C LEU A 633 -39.74 -12.38 25.44
N THR A 634 -40.03 -11.53 26.44
CA THR A 634 -39.53 -11.69 27.81
C THR A 634 -40.02 -13.01 28.42
N LEU A 635 -41.29 -13.39 28.23
CA LEU A 635 -41.82 -14.67 28.71
C LEU A 635 -41.14 -15.88 28.07
N PHE A 636 -40.86 -15.82 26.77
CA PHE A 636 -40.14 -16.88 26.05
C PHE A 636 -38.75 -17.10 26.66
N PHE A 637 -38.02 -16.04 27.00
CA PHE A 637 -36.70 -16.16 27.61
C PHE A 637 -36.74 -16.54 29.09
N SER A 638 -37.72 -16.06 29.86
CA SER A 638 -37.97 -16.56 31.23
C SER A 638 -38.27 -18.06 31.22
N ALA A 639 -39.04 -18.57 30.26
CA ALA A 639 -39.31 -20.00 30.11
C ALA A 639 -38.04 -20.77 29.71
N THR A 640 -37.24 -20.21 28.82
CA THR A 640 -35.95 -20.79 28.42
C THR A 640 -34.97 -20.88 29.60
N ASP A 641 -34.99 -19.92 30.53
CA ASP A 641 -34.13 -19.95 31.72
C ASP A 641 -34.49 -21.10 32.68
N GLY A 642 -35.77 -21.52 32.69
CA GLY A 642 -36.28 -22.67 33.45
C GLY A 642 -35.92 -24.03 32.87
N LEU A 643 -35.44 -24.10 31.63
CA LEU A 643 -34.99 -25.36 31.00
C LEU A 643 -33.58 -25.77 31.48
N PRO A 644 -33.20 -27.06 31.36
CA PRO A 644 -31.85 -27.51 31.68
C PRO A 644 -30.78 -26.71 30.92
N LYS A 645 -29.75 -26.27 31.64
CA LYS A 645 -28.70 -25.41 31.08
C LYS A 645 -27.92 -26.12 29.96
N SER A 646 -27.79 -25.45 28.82
CA SER A 646 -26.93 -25.78 27.69
C SER A 646 -25.87 -24.67 27.52
N SER A 647 -24.80 -24.91 26.75
CA SER A 647 -23.81 -23.87 26.46
C SER A 647 -24.43 -22.63 25.82
N VAL A 648 -25.33 -22.81 24.86
CA VAL A 648 -26.04 -21.71 24.18
C VAL A 648 -27.06 -21.05 25.11
N ARG A 649 -27.78 -21.81 25.94
CA ARG A 649 -28.71 -21.23 26.94
C ARG A 649 -28.02 -20.37 27.97
N THR A 650 -26.79 -20.71 28.36
CA THR A 650 -26.02 -19.83 29.24
C THR A 650 -25.76 -18.48 28.56
N LEU A 651 -25.48 -18.46 27.25
CA LEU A 651 -25.34 -17.21 26.49
C LEU A 651 -26.66 -16.44 26.42
N VAL A 652 -27.79 -17.12 26.18
CA VAL A 652 -29.14 -16.52 26.22
C VAL A 652 -29.39 -15.88 27.58
N GLY A 653 -29.16 -16.63 28.67
CA GLY A 653 -29.38 -16.17 30.04
C GLY A 653 -28.47 -15.01 30.44
N ASN A 654 -27.22 -14.99 29.96
CA ASN A 654 -26.30 -13.87 30.19
C ASN A 654 -26.79 -12.59 29.49
N ALA A 655 -27.21 -12.69 28.22
CA ALA A 655 -27.75 -11.56 27.48
C ALA A 655 -29.08 -11.05 28.06
N ASP A 656 -29.95 -11.96 28.51
CA ASP A 656 -31.22 -11.61 29.15
C ASP A 656 -31.04 -10.94 30.52
N LYS A 657 -30.14 -11.46 31.35
CA LYS A 657 -29.82 -10.84 32.65
C LYS A 657 -29.20 -9.46 32.50
N ALA A 658 -28.34 -9.25 31.50
CA ALA A 658 -27.79 -7.94 31.21
C ALA A 658 -28.89 -6.93 30.87
N LEU A 659 -29.85 -7.33 30.03
CA LEU A 659 -31.02 -6.51 29.71
C LEU A 659 -31.91 -6.24 30.93
N LYS A 660 -32.21 -7.24 31.75
CA LYS A 660 -33.02 -7.09 32.97
C LYS A 660 -32.34 -6.17 33.99
N ALA A 661 -31.02 -6.23 34.13
CA ALA A 661 -30.25 -5.36 35.02
C ALA A 661 -30.29 -3.88 34.58
N MET A 662 -30.33 -3.62 33.27
CA MET A 662 -30.54 -2.28 32.70
C MET A 662 -32.02 -1.86 32.71
N GLY A 663 -32.93 -2.83 32.69
CA GLY A 663 -34.36 -2.71 32.44
C GLY A 663 -35.24 -2.43 33.65
N GLY A 664 -34.74 -1.79 34.71
CA GLY A 664 -35.54 -1.42 35.89
C GLY A 664 -36.75 -0.50 35.61
N ALA A 665 -36.93 -0.05 34.36
CA ALA A 665 -38.12 0.65 33.89
C ALA A 665 -38.62 0.05 32.56
N GLU A 666 -39.86 -0.43 32.53
CA GLU A 666 -40.55 -0.98 31.34
C GLU A 666 -40.43 -0.07 30.10
N LYS A 667 -40.41 1.26 30.32
CA LYS A 667 -40.21 2.27 29.27
C LYS A 667 -38.85 2.18 28.58
N MET A 668 -37.79 1.78 29.29
CA MET A 668 -36.45 1.64 28.69
C MET A 668 -36.39 0.42 27.77
N ILE A 669 -36.98 -0.71 28.17
CA ILE A 669 -37.01 -1.93 27.35
C ILE A 669 -37.73 -1.67 26.01
N ALA A 670 -38.86 -0.96 26.05
CA ALA A 670 -39.59 -0.57 24.83
C ALA A 670 -38.73 0.28 23.88
N SER A 671 -37.98 1.26 24.40
CA SER A 671 -37.05 2.07 23.60
C SER A 671 -35.90 1.24 23.01
N VAL A 672 -35.30 0.35 23.81
CA VAL A 672 -34.24 -0.57 23.36
C VAL A 672 -34.74 -1.46 22.23
N TYR A 673 -35.94 -2.01 22.36
CA TYR A 673 -36.57 -2.80 21.30
C TYR A 673 -36.85 -1.94 20.06
N GLY A 674 -37.27 -0.69 20.21
CA GLY A 674 -37.46 0.24 19.09
C GLY A 674 -36.17 0.47 18.29
N ILE A 675 -35.04 0.69 18.97
CA ILE A 675 -33.72 0.86 18.34
C ILE A 675 -33.31 -0.42 17.61
N ALA A 676 -33.44 -1.58 18.28
CA ALA A 676 -33.10 -2.88 17.72
C ALA A 676 -33.93 -3.22 16.47
N ILE A 677 -35.25 -3.00 16.51
CA ILE A 677 -36.17 -3.21 15.38
C ILE A 677 -35.80 -2.30 14.21
N THR A 678 -35.49 -1.03 14.48
CA THR A 678 -35.13 -0.05 13.44
C THR A 678 -33.86 -0.49 12.72
N ALA A 679 -32.83 -0.92 13.43
CA ALA A 679 -31.59 -1.43 12.83
C ALA A 679 -31.82 -2.75 12.06
N MET A 680 -32.60 -3.68 12.61
CA MET A 680 -32.88 -4.97 11.98
C MET A 680 -33.88 -4.89 10.81
N SER A 681 -34.64 -3.80 10.68
CA SER A 681 -35.58 -3.58 9.56
C SER A 681 -34.90 -3.71 8.20
N PHE A 682 -33.59 -3.49 8.13
CA PHE A 682 -32.72 -3.76 7.00
C PHE A 682 -32.94 -5.15 6.38
N PHE A 683 -33.19 -6.19 7.18
CA PHE A 683 -33.39 -7.56 6.71
C PHE A 683 -34.78 -7.83 6.13
N THR A 684 -35.70 -6.87 6.21
CA THR A 684 -37.04 -7.00 5.62
C THR A 684 -37.05 -6.71 4.12
N ASP A 685 -35.99 -6.07 3.60
CA ASP A 685 -35.84 -5.85 2.17
C ASP A 685 -35.84 -7.21 1.42
N PRO A 686 -36.70 -7.40 0.40
CA PRO A 686 -36.78 -8.65 -0.37
C PRO A 686 -35.43 -9.09 -0.97
N THR A 687 -34.59 -8.13 -1.36
CA THR A 687 -33.27 -8.41 -1.93
C THR A 687 -32.35 -8.98 -0.86
N ILE A 688 -32.28 -8.31 0.29
CA ILE A 688 -31.41 -8.69 1.41
C ILE A 688 -31.87 -9.97 2.10
N SER A 689 -33.17 -10.13 2.31
CA SER A 689 -33.73 -11.35 2.86
C SER A 689 -33.41 -12.55 1.97
N THR A 690 -33.52 -12.43 0.64
CA THR A 690 -33.18 -13.52 -0.29
C THR A 690 -31.69 -13.84 -0.28
N LEU A 691 -30.83 -12.81 -0.22
CA LEU A 691 -29.37 -12.94 -0.13
C LEU A 691 -28.90 -13.60 1.18
N THR A 692 -29.60 -13.32 2.27
CA THR A 692 -29.19 -13.72 3.63
C THR A 692 -29.97 -14.89 4.20
N SER A 693 -30.99 -15.37 3.47
CA SER A 693 -31.81 -16.51 3.86
C SER A 693 -31.54 -17.70 2.95
N GLY A 694 -30.67 -18.58 3.42
CA GLY A 694 -30.40 -19.87 2.78
C GLY A 694 -30.16 -20.96 3.80
N THR A 695 -30.27 -22.20 3.33
CA THR A 695 -29.86 -23.39 4.08
C THR A 695 -28.34 -23.40 4.30
N LEU A 696 -27.89 -24.15 5.31
CA LEU A 696 -26.45 -24.25 5.62
C LEU A 696 -25.67 -24.88 4.46
N SER A 697 -26.28 -25.80 3.71
CA SER A 697 -25.65 -26.39 2.52
C SER A 697 -25.50 -25.41 1.34
N GLN A 698 -26.42 -24.45 1.22
CA GLN A 698 -26.40 -23.42 0.18
C GLN A 698 -25.46 -22.27 0.50
N ASN A 699 -25.26 -21.98 1.79
CA ASN A 699 -24.38 -20.92 2.26
C ASN A 699 -22.97 -21.04 1.64
N VAL A 700 -22.34 -19.90 1.37
CA VAL A 700 -20.94 -19.87 0.94
C VAL A 700 -20.06 -20.34 2.09
N ASP A 701 -19.17 -21.30 1.79
CA ASP A 701 -18.20 -21.82 2.77
C ASP A 701 -17.01 -20.86 2.88
N LEU A 702 -17.08 -19.95 3.85
CA LEU A 702 -16.04 -18.94 4.09
C LEU A 702 -14.75 -19.57 4.63
N ALA A 703 -14.84 -20.60 5.48
CA ALA A 703 -13.65 -21.30 5.96
C ALA A 703 -12.97 -22.10 4.84
N GLY A 704 -13.75 -22.47 3.82
CA GLY A 704 -13.29 -23.12 2.61
C GLY A 704 -12.41 -22.27 1.70
N LEU A 705 -12.13 -21.01 2.06
CA LEU A 705 -11.05 -20.22 1.44
C LEU A 705 -9.70 -20.73 1.96
N SER A 706 -9.40 -20.59 3.26
CA SER A 706 -8.12 -21.05 3.83
C SER A 706 -7.98 -22.57 3.83
N PHE A 707 -9.06 -23.29 4.14
CA PHE A 707 -9.07 -24.75 4.28
C PHE A 707 -10.25 -25.36 3.51
N PRO A 708 -10.12 -25.62 2.19
CA PRO A 708 -11.24 -26.07 1.34
C PRO A 708 -11.70 -27.50 1.60
N ARG A 709 -10.90 -28.33 2.27
CA ARG A 709 -11.15 -29.77 2.45
C ARG A 709 -11.05 -30.12 3.93
N ARG A 710 -12.18 -29.97 4.62
CA ARG A 710 -12.37 -30.18 6.06
C ARG A 710 -13.39 -31.29 6.28
N MET A 711 -12.99 -32.32 7.00
CA MET A 711 -13.88 -33.37 7.48
C MET A 711 -13.74 -33.52 8.98
N GLY A 712 -14.76 -34.06 9.62
CA GLY A 712 -14.71 -34.27 11.06
C GLY A 712 -15.66 -35.37 11.50
N VAL A 713 -15.24 -36.06 12.56
CA VAL A 713 -16.04 -37.07 13.25
C VAL A 713 -16.19 -36.62 14.70
N ARG A 714 -17.42 -36.51 15.17
CA ARG A 714 -17.73 -36.21 16.57
C ARG A 714 -18.09 -37.47 17.30
N PHE A 715 -17.38 -37.76 18.39
CA PHE A 715 -17.71 -38.86 19.28
C PHE A 715 -18.78 -38.45 20.30
N ALA A 716 -19.65 -39.42 20.63
CA ALA A 716 -20.66 -39.22 21.66
C ALA A 716 -20.00 -38.92 23.02
N ALA A 717 -20.53 -37.96 23.77
CA ALA A 717 -19.95 -37.56 25.06
C ALA A 717 -19.72 -38.72 26.06
N PRO A 718 -20.63 -39.71 26.19
CA PRO A 718 -20.38 -40.87 27.05
C PRO A 718 -19.23 -41.75 26.54
N TYR A 719 -19.00 -41.81 25.22
CA TYR A 719 -17.90 -42.54 24.61
C TYR A 719 -16.56 -41.89 24.95
N VAL A 720 -16.47 -40.56 24.76
CA VAL A 720 -15.28 -39.76 25.09
C VAL A 720 -14.92 -39.89 26.57
N LYS A 721 -15.91 -39.79 27.47
CA LYS A 721 -15.70 -39.93 28.92
C LYS A 721 -15.27 -41.34 29.31
N ARG A 722 -15.90 -42.38 28.75
CA ARG A 722 -15.60 -43.78 29.09
C ARG A 722 -14.17 -44.18 28.77
N TYR A 723 -13.63 -43.69 27.65
CA TYR A 723 -12.29 -44.04 27.19
C TYR A 723 -11.25 -42.94 27.42
N ASN A 724 -11.61 -41.87 28.14
CA ASN A 724 -10.78 -40.70 28.40
C ASN A 724 -10.07 -40.17 27.14
N LEU A 725 -10.84 -39.91 26.09
CA LEU A 725 -10.29 -39.62 24.76
C LEU A 725 -9.89 -38.15 24.55
N VAL A 726 -10.30 -37.23 25.44
CA VAL A 726 -9.98 -35.80 25.30
C VAL A 726 -8.47 -35.59 25.30
N GLY A 727 -7.95 -34.83 24.32
CA GLY A 727 -6.52 -34.60 24.17
C GLY A 727 -5.71 -35.81 23.65
N SER A 728 -6.37 -36.93 23.33
CA SER A 728 -5.70 -38.04 22.65
C SER A 728 -5.27 -37.63 21.25
N GLN A 729 -4.13 -38.14 20.79
CA GLN A 729 -3.63 -37.86 19.45
C GLN A 729 -4.47 -38.63 18.42
N VAL A 730 -4.83 -37.94 17.35
CA VAL A 730 -5.65 -38.47 16.27
C VAL A 730 -4.82 -38.45 15.00
N LYS A 731 -4.77 -39.59 14.30
CA LYS A 731 -4.11 -39.68 12.99
C LYS A 731 -5.08 -40.18 11.93
N TRP A 732 -5.13 -39.43 10.83
CA TRP A 732 -5.94 -39.76 9.66
C TRP A 732 -5.06 -40.22 8.51
N ASP A 733 -5.52 -41.27 7.82
CA ASP A 733 -4.90 -41.78 6.60
C ASP A 733 -5.98 -41.96 5.51
N ALA A 734 -5.69 -41.56 4.26
CA ALA A 734 -6.57 -41.81 3.13
C ALA A 734 -6.02 -42.86 2.14
N TYR A 735 -6.94 -43.63 1.55
CA TYR A 735 -6.70 -44.76 0.66
C TYR A 735 -7.59 -44.66 -0.58
N SER A 736 -7.09 -45.22 -1.68
CA SER A 736 -7.85 -45.33 -2.94
C SER A 736 -8.78 -46.55 -2.99
N ASP A 737 -8.52 -47.57 -2.16
CA ASP A 737 -9.19 -48.86 -2.22
C ASP A 737 -10.00 -49.18 -0.95
N ALA A 738 -11.09 -49.94 -1.13
CA ALA A 738 -11.98 -50.35 -0.03
C ALA A 738 -11.31 -51.27 1.01
N LYS A 739 -10.18 -51.90 0.66
CA LYS A 739 -9.43 -52.80 1.54
C LYS A 739 -8.32 -52.09 2.32
N PHE A 740 -8.13 -50.78 2.14
CA PHE A 740 -7.13 -49.97 2.82
C PHE A 740 -5.68 -50.44 2.60
N THR A 741 -5.36 -50.84 1.36
CA THR A 741 -4.04 -51.37 0.97
C THR A 741 -3.18 -50.39 0.19
N LYS A 742 -3.80 -49.45 -0.54
CA LYS A 742 -3.14 -48.46 -1.41
C LYS A 742 -3.29 -47.04 -0.86
N PRO A 743 -2.37 -46.57 0.01
CA PRO A 743 -2.42 -45.22 0.56
C PRO A 743 -2.20 -44.16 -0.52
N LEU A 744 -2.85 -43.00 -0.36
CA LEU A 744 -2.79 -41.89 -1.32
C LEU A 744 -1.54 -41.00 -1.19
N GLY A 745 -0.70 -41.21 -0.17
CA GLY A 745 0.56 -40.50 0.05
C GLY A 745 0.54 -39.52 1.23
N LYS A 746 1.63 -38.77 1.42
CA LYS A 746 1.89 -37.92 2.59
C LYS A 746 0.90 -36.74 2.72
N ASN A 747 0.44 -36.18 1.60
CA ASN A 747 -0.46 -35.01 1.60
C ASN A 747 -1.91 -35.33 2.00
N PHE A 748 -2.24 -36.62 2.14
CA PHE A 748 -3.53 -37.12 2.61
C PHE A 748 -3.47 -37.74 4.01
N VAL A 749 -2.40 -37.41 4.75
CA VAL A 749 -2.23 -37.74 6.16
C VAL A 749 -2.33 -36.46 6.97
N HIS A 750 -2.99 -36.54 8.12
CA HIS A 750 -3.15 -35.39 9.02
C HIS A 750 -3.17 -35.88 10.46
N ASP A 751 -2.42 -35.17 11.30
CA ASP A 751 -2.36 -35.39 12.72
C ASP A 751 -3.09 -34.23 13.40
N ASP A 752 -3.94 -34.56 14.36
CA ASP A 752 -4.74 -33.61 15.15
C ASP A 752 -4.86 -34.12 16.60
N THR A 753 -5.48 -33.35 17.47
CA THR A 753 -5.85 -33.77 18.82
C THR A 753 -7.36 -33.81 18.98
N LEU A 754 -7.86 -34.73 19.79
CA LEU A 754 -9.30 -34.80 20.03
C LEU A 754 -9.74 -33.60 20.88
N SER A 755 -10.63 -32.77 20.32
CA SER A 755 -11.16 -31.59 20.99
C SER A 755 -11.98 -31.95 22.23
N VAL A 756 -12.18 -30.97 23.13
CA VAL A 756 -12.99 -31.14 24.34
C VAL A 756 -14.45 -31.48 24.01
N GLU A 757 -14.95 -30.96 22.90
CA GLU A 757 -16.30 -31.24 22.38
C GLU A 757 -16.43 -32.63 21.72
N GLY A 758 -15.31 -33.35 21.61
CA GLY A 758 -15.22 -34.71 21.07
C GLY A 758 -15.00 -34.78 19.56
N TRP A 759 -14.51 -33.72 18.91
CA TRP A 759 -14.21 -33.74 17.48
C TRP A 759 -12.81 -34.25 17.19
N ALA A 760 -12.73 -35.16 16.21
CA ALA A 760 -11.52 -35.49 15.47
C ALA A 760 -11.62 -34.83 14.09
N ARG A 761 -10.83 -33.79 13.80
CA ARG A 761 -10.86 -33.09 12.51
C ARG A 761 -9.84 -33.69 11.54
N PHE A 762 -10.09 -33.48 10.26
CA PHE A 762 -9.27 -33.94 9.16
C PHE A 762 -9.17 -32.86 8.09
N TYR A 763 -7.96 -32.33 7.90
CA TYR A 763 -7.67 -31.26 6.93
C TYR A 763 -6.73 -31.77 5.83
N ILE A 764 -7.18 -31.69 4.59
CA ILE A 764 -6.49 -32.28 3.44
C ILE A 764 -5.97 -31.18 2.52
N LYS A 765 -4.67 -31.25 2.21
CA LYS A 765 -4.04 -30.24 1.36
C LYS A 765 -4.35 -30.42 -0.13
N ASP A 766 -4.40 -31.66 -0.61
CA ASP A 766 -4.62 -31.99 -2.03
C ASP A 766 -6.04 -32.53 -2.27
N SER A 767 -6.51 -32.48 -3.53
CA SER A 767 -7.80 -33.04 -3.93
C SER A 767 -7.72 -34.55 -4.11
N PHE A 768 -8.81 -35.25 -3.82
CA PHE A 768 -8.91 -36.68 -4.09
C PHE A 768 -8.96 -36.98 -5.59
N PRO A 769 -8.13 -37.90 -6.11
CA PRO A 769 -8.10 -38.22 -7.54
C PRO A 769 -9.38 -38.93 -8.01
N SER A 770 -10.03 -39.70 -7.14
CA SER A 770 -11.26 -40.45 -7.43
C SER A 770 -12.47 -39.85 -6.72
N ASN A 771 -13.68 -40.09 -7.27
CA ASN A 771 -14.94 -39.66 -6.65
C ASN A 771 -15.24 -40.31 -5.30
N THR A 772 -14.54 -41.40 -4.98
CA THR A 772 -14.63 -42.10 -3.69
C THR A 772 -13.23 -42.23 -3.10
N ALA A 773 -13.12 -42.00 -1.80
CA ALA A 773 -11.90 -42.22 -1.03
C ALA A 773 -12.25 -42.96 0.27
N TYR A 774 -11.29 -43.72 0.79
CA TYR A 774 -11.45 -44.51 2.01
C TYR A 774 -10.55 -43.95 3.10
N LEU A 775 -11.13 -43.61 4.25
CA LEU A 775 -10.45 -42.92 5.33
C LEU A 775 -10.32 -43.83 6.55
N ARG A 776 -9.14 -43.84 7.17
CA ARG A 776 -8.88 -44.55 8.41
C ARG A 776 -8.50 -43.55 9.49
N LEU A 777 -9.22 -43.64 10.60
CA LEU A 777 -9.02 -42.82 11.80
C LEU A 777 -8.37 -43.67 12.89
N ARG A 778 -7.20 -43.27 13.38
CA ARG A 778 -6.49 -43.91 14.49
C ARG A 778 -6.44 -42.97 15.68
N ILE A 779 -6.93 -43.43 16.82
CA ILE A 779 -6.86 -42.70 18.09
C ILE A 779 -5.73 -43.33 18.91
N LEU A 780 -4.75 -42.52 19.25
CA LEU A 780 -3.53 -42.88 19.96
C LEU A 780 -3.50 -42.16 21.31
N ASN A 781 -2.93 -42.80 22.32
CA ASN A 781 -2.60 -42.11 23.56
C ASN A 781 -1.45 -41.11 23.30
N GLY A 782 -1.64 -39.84 23.66
CA GLY A 782 -0.67 -38.78 23.38
C GLY A 782 0.69 -38.96 24.07
N THR A 783 0.76 -39.70 25.18
CA THR A 783 2.02 -39.92 25.92
C THR A 783 2.70 -41.24 25.53
N SER A 784 1.94 -42.33 25.41
CA SER A 784 2.50 -43.66 25.17
C SER A 784 2.53 -44.08 23.70
N GLY A 785 1.91 -43.30 22.80
CA GLY A 785 1.75 -43.65 21.38
C GLY A 785 0.93 -44.93 21.14
N THR A 786 0.31 -45.49 22.17
CA THR A 786 -0.43 -46.75 22.09
C THR A 786 -1.77 -46.54 21.37
N LEU A 787 -2.12 -47.46 20.47
CA LEU A 787 -3.40 -47.41 19.75
C LEU A 787 -4.57 -47.75 20.68
N ILE A 788 -5.49 -46.81 20.83
CA ILE A 788 -6.72 -46.96 21.61
C ILE A 788 -7.82 -47.55 20.73
N LYS A 789 -8.05 -46.94 19.56
CA LYS A 789 -9.12 -47.37 18.65
C LYS A 789 -8.79 -47.03 17.20
N THR A 790 -9.38 -47.78 16.27
CA THR A 790 -9.39 -47.47 14.84
C THR A 790 -10.81 -47.50 14.32
N LEU A 791 -11.16 -46.49 13.52
CA LEU A 791 -12.43 -46.40 12.80
C LEU A 791 -12.16 -46.23 11.30
N PHE A 792 -13.13 -46.63 10.48
CA PHE A 792 -13.02 -46.63 9.03
C PHE A 792 -14.22 -45.90 8.43
N PHE A 793 -13.98 -45.16 7.35
CA PHE A 793 -15.00 -44.37 6.68
C PHE A 793 -14.85 -44.43 5.17
N LYS A 794 -15.98 -44.28 4.47
CA LYS A 794 -16.05 -44.06 3.02
C LYS A 794 -16.49 -42.64 2.75
N PHE A 795 -15.65 -41.88 2.03
CA PHE A 795 -15.99 -40.56 1.53
C PHE A 795 -16.43 -40.66 0.07
N THR A 796 -17.51 -39.97 -0.28
CA THR A 796 -17.99 -39.81 -1.66
C THR A 796 -18.18 -38.33 -1.95
N LYS A 797 -17.61 -37.82 -3.05
CA LYS A 797 -17.72 -36.41 -3.46
C LYS A 797 -19.18 -36.01 -3.66
N GLY A 798 -19.53 -34.82 -3.18
CA GLY A 798 -20.83 -34.18 -3.37
C GLY A 798 -20.79 -33.12 -4.48
N TYR A 799 -21.96 -32.76 -4.98
CA TYR A 799 -22.12 -31.74 -6.00
C TYR A 799 -23.17 -30.72 -5.55
N GLN A 800 -22.94 -29.45 -5.89
CA GLN A 800 -23.87 -28.37 -5.59
C GLN A 800 -25.20 -28.59 -6.33
N THR A 801 -26.31 -28.44 -5.62
CA THR A 801 -27.65 -28.53 -6.17
C THR A 801 -28.33 -27.17 -6.20
N ASN A 802 -29.35 -27.03 -7.05
CA ASN A 802 -30.20 -25.85 -7.08
C ASN A 802 -30.98 -25.64 -5.76
N LEU A 803 -31.65 -24.49 -5.63
CA LEU A 803 -32.39 -24.12 -4.42
C LEU A 803 -33.44 -25.16 -3.98
N LYS A 804 -33.97 -25.93 -4.94
CA LYS A 804 -34.99 -26.97 -4.71
C LYS A 804 -34.39 -28.37 -4.53
N GLY A 805 -33.06 -28.52 -4.59
CA GLY A 805 -32.36 -29.81 -4.47
C GLY A 805 -32.60 -30.80 -5.60
N ARG A 806 -33.17 -30.39 -6.74
CA ARG A 806 -33.62 -31.29 -7.82
C ARG A 806 -32.60 -31.48 -8.94
N ALA A 807 -31.78 -30.47 -9.21
CA ALA A 807 -30.79 -30.48 -10.29
C ALA A 807 -29.43 -30.02 -9.77
N PHE A 808 -28.36 -30.54 -10.37
CA PHE A 808 -26.99 -30.08 -10.11
C PHE A 808 -26.75 -28.73 -10.78
N ILE A 809 -25.98 -27.87 -10.12
CA ILE A 809 -25.51 -26.62 -10.70
C ILE A 809 -24.22 -26.92 -11.47
N THR A 810 -24.21 -26.59 -12.75
CA THR A 810 -23.01 -26.59 -13.57
C THR A 810 -22.46 -25.17 -13.69
N ASP A 811 -21.14 -25.07 -13.86
CA ASP A 811 -20.51 -23.80 -14.21
C ASP A 811 -20.97 -23.38 -15.62
N PRO A 812 -21.49 -22.16 -15.82
CA PRO A 812 -22.06 -21.74 -17.10
C PRO A 812 -21.03 -21.61 -18.24
N VAL A 813 -19.73 -21.63 -17.95
CA VAL A 813 -18.63 -21.48 -18.93
C VAL A 813 -17.96 -22.81 -19.26
N THR A 814 -17.84 -23.71 -18.28
CA THR A 814 -17.19 -25.02 -18.46
C THR A 814 -18.19 -26.19 -18.54
N ASP A 815 -19.45 -25.97 -18.18
CA ASP A 815 -20.51 -26.98 -18.02
C ASP A 815 -20.16 -28.12 -17.03
N GLU A 816 -19.11 -27.93 -16.24
CA GLU A 816 -18.70 -28.87 -15.21
C GLU A 816 -19.59 -28.75 -13.98
N LYS A 817 -19.94 -29.89 -13.38
CA LYS A 817 -20.67 -29.91 -12.10
C LYS A 817 -19.78 -29.36 -10.98
N ILE A 818 -20.28 -28.37 -10.25
CA ILE A 818 -19.55 -27.77 -9.14
C ILE A 818 -19.48 -28.77 -7.97
N ILE A 819 -18.27 -29.19 -7.62
CA ILE A 819 -18.02 -30.07 -6.47
C ILE A 819 -18.22 -29.27 -5.20
N LYS A 820 -19.15 -29.70 -4.35
CA LYS A 820 -19.44 -29.07 -3.06
C LYS A 820 -19.84 -30.13 -2.04
N ASN A 821 -19.14 -30.15 -0.91
CA ASN A 821 -19.33 -31.10 0.19
C ASN A 821 -19.14 -32.56 -0.27
N GLY A 822 -19.69 -33.49 0.51
CA GLY A 822 -19.71 -34.90 0.19
C GLY A 822 -20.43 -35.69 1.27
N LEU A 823 -20.53 -36.99 1.06
CA LEU A 823 -21.12 -37.92 2.00
C LEU A 823 -20.02 -38.75 2.64
N LEU A 824 -19.97 -38.74 3.97
CA LEU A 824 -19.09 -39.58 4.76
C LEU A 824 -19.93 -40.65 5.44
N ILE A 825 -19.57 -41.91 5.24
CA ILE A 825 -20.28 -43.07 5.81
C ILE A 825 -19.30 -43.86 6.65
N GLU A 826 -19.70 -44.25 7.85
CA GLU A 826 -18.93 -45.12 8.72
C GLU A 826 -18.94 -46.57 8.19
N LEU A 827 -17.78 -47.23 8.27
CA LEU A 827 -17.59 -48.60 7.83
C LEU A 827 -17.19 -49.49 9.01
N VAL A 828 -17.83 -50.65 9.11
CA VAL A 828 -17.53 -51.70 10.09
C VAL A 828 -17.12 -52.97 9.35
N LYS A 829 -16.21 -53.74 9.94
CA LYS A 829 -15.83 -55.06 9.41
C LYS A 829 -16.93 -56.07 9.71
N ASN A 830 -17.40 -56.77 8.70
CA ASN A 830 -18.28 -57.93 8.87
C ASN A 830 -17.48 -59.19 9.28
N ASP A 831 -18.18 -60.29 9.54
CA ASP A 831 -17.57 -61.57 9.92
C ASP A 831 -16.66 -62.16 8.81
N ALA A 832 -16.88 -61.77 7.55
CA ALA A 832 -16.04 -62.15 6.40
C ALA A 832 -14.77 -61.28 6.26
N GLY A 833 -14.61 -60.23 7.08
CA GLY A 833 -13.49 -59.30 7.04
C GLY A 833 -13.63 -58.15 6.04
N ASP A 834 -14.75 -58.05 5.33
CA ASP A 834 -15.07 -56.96 4.41
C ASP A 834 -15.63 -55.74 5.14
N PHE A 835 -15.33 -54.55 4.63
CA PHE A 835 -15.82 -53.28 5.18
C PHE A 835 -17.18 -52.93 4.58
N VAL A 836 -18.21 -52.93 5.42
CA VAL A 836 -19.60 -52.61 5.06
C VAL A 836 -20.11 -51.38 5.82
N PRO A 837 -21.05 -50.60 5.26
CA PRO A 837 -21.69 -49.51 6.01
C PRO A 837 -22.28 -49.98 7.34
N GLY A 838 -21.94 -49.30 8.43
CA GLY A 838 -22.42 -49.64 9.77
C GLY A 838 -21.87 -48.70 10.83
N HIS A 839 -22.36 -48.83 12.07
CA HIS A 839 -21.99 -47.96 13.18
C HIS A 839 -21.26 -48.73 14.28
N VAL A 840 -20.17 -48.18 14.81
CA VAL A 840 -19.50 -48.72 16.00
C VAL A 840 -20.35 -48.38 17.22
N GLN A 841 -20.88 -49.40 17.91
CA GLN A 841 -21.72 -49.23 19.09
C GLN A 841 -21.00 -49.58 20.39
N PHE A 842 -21.42 -48.94 21.50
CA PHE A 842 -20.96 -49.25 22.85
C PHE A 842 -22.11 -49.25 23.85
N LYS A 843 -21.95 -50.04 24.93
CA LYS A 843 -22.91 -50.09 26.03
C LYS A 843 -22.78 -48.85 26.91
N THR A 844 -23.88 -48.17 27.19
CA THR A 844 -23.93 -47.10 28.19
C THR A 844 -25.21 -47.20 29.01
N LYS A 845 -25.16 -46.79 30.28
CA LYS A 845 -26.35 -46.66 31.10
C LYS A 845 -27.14 -45.42 30.65
N LYS A 846 -28.42 -45.60 30.34
CA LYS A 846 -29.38 -44.53 30.04
C LYS A 846 -30.61 -44.69 30.93
N LEU A 847 -31.31 -43.60 31.19
CA LEU A 847 -32.60 -43.68 31.86
C LEU A 847 -33.63 -44.29 30.89
N ASN A 848 -34.53 -45.13 31.40
CA ASN A 848 -35.63 -45.79 30.65
C ASN A 848 -36.77 -44.83 30.23
N LEU A 849 -36.50 -43.53 30.10
CA LEU A 849 -37.51 -42.50 29.80
C LEU A 849 -38.31 -42.79 28.52
N ASN A 850 -37.67 -43.37 27.50
CA ASN A 850 -38.32 -43.68 26.22
C ASN A 850 -39.32 -44.87 26.30
N GLN A 851 -39.36 -45.57 27.43
CA GLN A 851 -40.25 -46.72 27.66
C GLN A 851 -41.39 -46.38 28.63
N LEU A 852 -41.41 -45.14 29.15
CA LEU A 852 -42.37 -44.66 30.13
C LEU A 852 -43.33 -43.65 29.48
N THR A 853 -44.61 -43.69 29.87
CA THR A 853 -45.58 -42.66 29.47
C THR A 853 -45.36 -41.37 30.25
N GLN A 854 -45.88 -40.24 29.75
CA GLN A 854 -45.72 -38.92 30.38
C GLN A 854 -46.32 -38.88 31.81
N GLU A 855 -47.42 -39.60 32.02
CA GLU A 855 -48.01 -39.82 33.35
C GLU A 855 -47.10 -40.61 34.29
N GLN A 856 -46.39 -41.64 33.78
CA GLN A 856 -45.43 -42.43 34.57
C GLN A 856 -44.16 -41.65 34.91
N ILE A 857 -43.77 -40.68 34.09
CA ILE A 857 -42.63 -39.79 34.34
C ILE A 857 -42.99 -38.75 35.40
N ASN A 858 -44.22 -38.22 35.36
CA ASN A 858 -44.71 -37.17 36.25
C ASN A 858 -45.29 -37.69 37.57
N MET A 859 -45.28 -39.00 37.83
CA MET A 859 -45.69 -39.56 39.12
C MET A 859 -44.79 -39.02 40.26
N PRO A 860 -45.39 -38.60 41.39
CA PRO A 860 -44.64 -38.11 42.54
C PRO A 860 -43.71 -39.22 43.07
N GLY A 861 -42.41 -38.93 43.13
CA GLY A 861 -41.36 -39.84 43.58
C GLY A 861 -40.44 -40.41 42.49
N HIS A 862 -40.81 -40.34 41.21
CA HIS A 862 -40.01 -40.79 40.05
C HIS A 862 -39.46 -42.24 40.13
N ASP A 863 -40.08 -43.13 40.91
CA ASP A 863 -39.61 -44.51 41.18
C ASP A 863 -39.47 -45.41 39.94
N MET A 864 -40.17 -45.08 38.86
CA MET A 864 -40.17 -45.81 37.60
C MET A 864 -38.95 -45.48 36.72
N ILE A 865 -38.25 -44.38 37.00
CA ILE A 865 -37.08 -43.93 36.24
C ILE A 865 -35.85 -44.72 36.70
N LYS A 866 -35.39 -45.68 35.89
CA LYS A 866 -34.25 -46.57 36.17
C LYS A 866 -33.18 -46.45 35.10
N GLN A 867 -31.92 -46.65 35.51
CA GLN A 867 -30.80 -46.80 34.57
C GLN A 867 -30.82 -48.19 33.95
N VAL A 868 -30.98 -48.25 32.63
CA VAL A 868 -30.91 -49.45 31.78
C VAL A 868 -29.71 -49.37 30.85
N ASP A 869 -29.11 -50.52 30.56
CA ASP A 869 -28.05 -50.62 29.56
C ASP A 869 -28.64 -50.47 28.16
N ALA A 870 -28.17 -49.46 27.42
CA ALA A 870 -28.53 -49.21 26.04
C ALA A 870 -27.27 -49.23 25.16
N MET A 871 -27.39 -49.81 23.97
CA MET A 871 -26.37 -49.67 22.92
C MET A 871 -26.54 -48.28 22.30
N VAL A 872 -25.45 -47.52 22.22
CA VAL A 872 -25.42 -46.18 21.63
C VAL A 872 -24.25 -46.13 20.65
N ASP A 873 -24.43 -45.41 19.54
CA ASP A 873 -23.39 -45.21 18.55
C ASP A 873 -22.23 -44.38 19.13
N ALA A 874 -21.01 -44.81 18.85
CA ALA A 874 -19.79 -44.13 19.29
C ALA A 874 -19.62 -42.78 18.59
N VAL A 875 -19.99 -42.71 17.31
CA VAL A 875 -20.01 -41.49 16.51
C VAL A 875 -21.39 -40.86 16.61
N SER A 876 -21.46 -39.61 17.07
CA SER A 876 -22.73 -38.86 17.18
C SER A 876 -23.04 -37.99 15.97
N ALA A 877 -22.00 -37.49 15.30
CA ALA A 877 -22.16 -36.58 14.16
C ALA A 877 -20.95 -36.65 13.22
N LEU A 878 -21.21 -36.36 11.95
CA LEU A 878 -20.21 -36.23 10.90
C LEU A 878 -20.29 -34.82 10.33
N SER A 879 -19.14 -34.25 9.97
CA SER A 879 -19.04 -32.94 9.30
C SER A 879 -18.19 -33.08 8.05
N VAL A 880 -18.70 -32.61 6.92
CA VAL A 880 -18.01 -32.71 5.62
C VAL A 880 -18.16 -31.39 4.86
N ARG A 881 -17.04 -30.76 4.59
CA ARG A 881 -16.89 -29.54 3.79
C ARG A 881 -15.75 -29.79 2.81
N TYR A 882 -16.08 -29.88 1.52
CA TYR A 882 -15.12 -30.30 0.50
C TYR A 882 -15.31 -29.47 -0.77
N SER A 883 -14.22 -28.87 -1.22
CA SER A 883 -14.11 -28.07 -2.43
C SER A 883 -12.75 -28.34 -3.07
N GLU A 884 -12.67 -28.30 -4.39
CA GLU A 884 -11.41 -28.54 -5.12
C GLU A 884 -10.83 -27.29 -5.76
N LYS A 885 -11.70 -26.42 -6.29
CA LYS A 885 -11.31 -25.18 -6.96
C LYS A 885 -11.02 -24.07 -5.94
N PRO A 886 -9.98 -23.24 -6.15
CA PRO A 886 -9.76 -21.99 -5.41
C PRO A 886 -10.90 -21.00 -5.70
N LYS A 887 -11.13 -20.05 -4.79
CA LYS A 887 -12.28 -19.14 -4.86
C LYS A 887 -11.85 -17.72 -5.23
N ALA A 888 -12.56 -17.14 -6.18
CA ALA A 888 -12.51 -15.71 -6.49
C ALA A 888 -13.84 -15.08 -6.07
N VAL A 889 -13.83 -14.35 -4.95
CA VAL A 889 -15.01 -13.72 -4.37
C VAL A 889 -15.09 -12.28 -4.82
N PHE A 890 -16.20 -11.89 -5.46
CA PHE A 890 -16.46 -10.51 -5.87
C PHE A 890 -17.57 -9.88 -5.04
N PHE A 891 -17.30 -8.71 -4.48
CA PHE A 891 -18.28 -7.90 -3.78
C PHE A 891 -18.73 -6.76 -4.69
N VAL A 892 -19.98 -6.80 -5.14
CA VAL A 892 -20.54 -5.77 -6.03
C VAL A 892 -21.53 -4.92 -5.25
N THR A 893 -21.02 -3.80 -4.68
CA THR A 893 -21.81 -2.77 -4.01
C THR A 893 -21.83 -1.47 -4.81
N PRO A 894 -22.93 -1.15 -5.48
CA PRO A 894 -23.06 0.14 -6.13
C PRO A 894 -22.96 1.29 -5.13
N PRO A 895 -22.26 2.40 -5.45
CA PRO A 895 -22.10 3.54 -4.54
C PRO A 895 -23.43 4.21 -4.13
N HIS A 896 -24.51 4.01 -4.89
CA HIS A 896 -25.83 4.55 -4.57
C HIS A 896 -26.62 3.67 -3.57
N LEU A 897 -26.11 2.48 -3.24
CA LEU A 897 -26.73 1.51 -2.34
C LEU A 897 -25.85 1.25 -1.10
N MET A 898 -25.30 2.33 -0.53
CA MET A 898 -24.40 2.28 0.63
C MET A 898 -24.99 1.52 1.82
N LYS A 899 -26.33 1.51 1.98
CA LYS A 899 -27.01 0.73 3.03
C LYS A 899 -26.64 -0.75 2.99
N TYR A 900 -26.37 -1.30 1.80
CA TYR A 900 -26.02 -2.71 1.67
C TYR A 900 -24.53 -3.01 1.91
N ALA A 901 -23.67 -2.00 1.97
CA ALA A 901 -22.25 -2.18 2.31
C ALA A 901 -22.07 -2.83 3.69
N LYS A 902 -23.03 -2.62 4.60
CA LYS A 902 -23.08 -3.25 5.92
C LYS A 902 -22.93 -4.78 5.87
N LEU A 903 -23.53 -5.46 4.87
CA LEU A 903 -23.37 -6.91 4.70
C LEU A 903 -21.95 -7.32 4.31
N ILE A 904 -21.30 -6.54 3.43
CA ILE A 904 -19.93 -6.83 2.99
C ILE A 904 -18.95 -6.59 4.13
N LEU A 905 -19.14 -5.54 4.93
CA LEU A 905 -18.31 -5.27 6.11
C LEU A 905 -18.33 -6.46 7.09
N ILE A 906 -19.53 -7.00 7.37
CA ILE A 906 -19.68 -8.20 8.22
C ILE A 906 -18.99 -9.40 7.58
N LEU A 907 -19.20 -9.59 6.28
CA LEU A 907 -18.64 -10.71 5.53
C LEU A 907 -17.11 -10.69 5.54
N ILE A 908 -16.49 -9.53 5.29
CA ILE A 908 -15.03 -9.36 5.33
C ILE A 908 -14.52 -9.64 6.75
N LYS A 909 -15.16 -9.06 7.78
CA LYS A 909 -14.77 -9.30 9.18
C LYS A 909 -14.82 -10.78 9.54
N GLN A 910 -15.94 -11.45 9.27
CA GLN A 910 -16.09 -12.88 9.54
C GLN A 910 -15.08 -13.72 8.78
N LEU A 911 -14.80 -13.38 7.52
CA LEU A 911 -13.86 -14.11 6.67
C LEU A 911 -12.43 -13.99 7.23
N VAL A 912 -12.00 -12.78 7.61
CA VAL A 912 -10.65 -12.56 8.15
C VAL A 912 -10.48 -13.25 9.50
N ASP A 913 -11.42 -13.07 10.44
CA ASP A 913 -11.35 -13.69 11.77
C ASP A 913 -11.33 -15.22 11.69
N LEU A 914 -12.20 -15.79 10.85
CA LEU A 914 -12.28 -17.24 10.64
C LEU A 914 -10.99 -17.81 10.07
N ASN A 915 -10.34 -17.07 9.16
CA ASN A 915 -9.07 -17.48 8.57
C ASN A 915 -7.94 -17.41 9.61
N PHE A 916 -7.89 -16.38 10.45
CA PHE A 916 -6.94 -16.28 11.55
C PHE A 916 -7.09 -17.44 12.53
N ASP A 917 -8.29 -17.63 13.07
CA ASP A 917 -8.59 -18.70 14.03
C ASP A 917 -8.21 -20.09 13.48
N SER A 918 -8.58 -20.36 12.24
CA SER A 918 -8.32 -21.66 11.63
C SER A 918 -6.83 -21.90 11.40
N SER A 919 -6.08 -20.87 11.04
CA SER A 919 -4.65 -21.00 10.72
C SER A 919 -3.82 -21.27 11.98
N TYR A 920 -4.12 -20.62 13.11
CA TYR A 920 -3.42 -20.87 14.38
C TYR A 920 -3.60 -22.29 14.94
N MET A 921 -4.74 -22.93 14.67
CA MET A 921 -5.09 -24.22 15.29
C MET A 921 -4.79 -25.45 14.43
N THR A 922 -4.72 -25.31 13.10
CA THR A 922 -4.81 -26.46 12.18
C THR A 922 -3.47 -27.05 11.77
N ARG A 923 -2.41 -26.25 11.68
CA ARG A 923 -1.08 -26.69 11.19
C ARG A 923 0.01 -26.25 12.16
N GLU A 924 1.08 -27.04 12.27
CA GLU A 924 2.24 -26.72 13.12
C GLU A 924 2.92 -25.41 12.71
N ASN A 925 2.90 -25.07 11.42
CA ASN A 925 3.45 -23.82 10.90
C ASN A 925 2.50 -22.62 11.05
N GLN A 926 1.32 -22.82 11.62
CA GLN A 926 0.28 -21.79 11.83
C GLN A 926 -0.08 -20.99 10.57
N LYS A 927 -0.08 -21.65 9.40
CA LYS A 927 -0.42 -21.02 8.12
C LYS A 927 -1.57 -21.74 7.42
N PRO A 928 -2.37 -21.04 6.60
CA PRO A 928 -3.42 -21.65 5.81
C PRO A 928 -2.85 -22.52 4.67
N ASP A 929 -3.67 -23.43 4.12
CA ASP A 929 -3.26 -24.26 2.97
C ASP A 929 -3.23 -23.42 1.66
N TYR A 930 -4.07 -22.38 1.60
CA TYR A 930 -4.18 -21.41 0.51
C TYR A 930 -4.14 -19.97 1.06
N LYS A 931 -3.42 -19.09 0.35
CA LYS A 931 -3.38 -17.66 0.66
C LYS A 931 -4.72 -17.01 0.30
N THR A 932 -5.03 -15.89 0.96
CA THR A 932 -6.18 -15.06 0.59
C THR A 932 -5.71 -13.63 0.34
N ARG A 933 -5.99 -13.12 -0.86
CA ARG A 933 -5.62 -11.76 -1.27
C ARG A 933 -6.84 -10.87 -1.36
N PHE A 934 -6.79 -9.71 -0.72
CA PHE A 934 -7.87 -8.72 -0.73
C PHE A 934 -7.51 -7.58 -1.67
N MET A 935 -8.33 -7.35 -2.69
CA MET A 935 -8.28 -6.18 -3.56
C MET A 935 -9.42 -5.25 -3.16
N LEU A 936 -9.11 -4.23 -2.36
CA LEU A 936 -10.09 -3.29 -1.84
C LEU A 936 -10.09 -2.02 -2.71
N ASP A 937 -10.78 -2.08 -3.86
CA ASP A 937 -10.99 -0.89 -4.71
C ASP A 937 -11.91 0.12 -4.03
N GLU A 938 -11.55 1.39 -4.10
CA GLU A 938 -12.27 2.50 -3.47
C GLU A 938 -12.62 2.25 -2.00
N LEU A 939 -11.65 1.82 -1.19
CA LEU A 939 -11.86 1.47 0.22
C LEU A 939 -12.56 2.59 1.02
N GLY A 940 -12.29 3.87 0.72
CA GLY A 940 -12.98 5.00 1.37
C GLY A 940 -14.51 5.06 1.12
N ASN A 941 -14.98 4.43 0.03
CA ASN A 941 -16.41 4.27 -0.26
C ASN A 941 -16.98 2.99 0.37
N LEU A 942 -16.16 2.10 0.93
CA LEU A 942 -16.63 0.89 1.61
C LEU A 942 -16.90 1.18 3.09
N GLN A 943 -18.00 1.88 3.35
CA GLN A 943 -18.42 2.29 4.69
C GLN A 943 -19.94 2.22 4.85
N SER A 944 -20.39 2.08 6.10
CA SER A 944 -21.79 2.16 6.49
C SER A 944 -21.91 3.08 7.70
N GLU A 945 -22.77 4.09 7.61
CA GLU A 945 -23.04 5.03 8.73
C GLU A 945 -21.76 5.74 9.25
N GLY A 946 -20.76 5.97 8.37
CA GLY A 946 -19.48 6.59 8.73
C GLY A 946 -18.41 5.61 9.21
N HIS A 947 -18.74 4.32 9.37
CA HIS A 947 -17.81 3.30 9.85
C HIS A 947 -17.36 2.36 8.72
N GLY A 948 -16.05 2.10 8.68
CA GLY A 948 -15.43 1.14 7.75
C GLY A 948 -15.39 -0.30 8.26
N ILE A 949 -14.36 -1.04 7.86
CA ILE A 949 -14.10 -2.39 8.35
C ILE A 949 -13.67 -2.35 9.82
N ALA A 950 -14.40 -3.03 10.70
CA ALA A 950 -14.06 -3.11 12.12
C ALA A 950 -12.73 -3.83 12.36
N GLY A 951 -11.85 -3.27 13.20
CA GLY A 951 -10.56 -3.88 13.54
C GLY A 951 -9.55 -3.95 12.39
N PHE A 952 -9.69 -3.09 11.37
CA PHE A 952 -8.88 -3.12 10.16
C PHE A 952 -7.37 -2.99 10.40
N GLU A 953 -6.96 -2.18 11.39
CA GLU A 953 -5.54 -2.04 11.79
C GLU A 953 -4.92 -3.38 12.20
N THR A 954 -5.63 -4.15 13.04
CA THR A 954 -5.20 -5.47 13.48
C THR A 954 -5.11 -6.44 12.30
N MET A 955 -6.00 -6.31 11.32
CA MET A 955 -5.94 -7.12 10.09
C MET A 955 -4.69 -6.82 9.27
N LEU A 956 -4.31 -5.55 9.12
CA LEU A 956 -3.11 -5.16 8.36
C LEU A 956 -1.81 -5.61 9.05
N SER A 957 -1.74 -5.47 10.38
CA SER A 957 -0.55 -5.81 11.17
C SER A 957 -0.34 -7.32 11.31
N ILE A 958 -1.39 -8.07 11.68
CA ILE A 958 -1.28 -9.52 11.95
C ILE A 958 -1.49 -10.35 10.67
N GLY A 959 -2.20 -9.82 9.67
CA GLY A 959 -2.65 -10.57 8.51
C GLY A 959 -1.54 -11.20 7.66
N LEU A 960 -0.41 -10.51 7.54
CA LEU A 960 0.73 -10.98 6.75
C LEU A 960 1.31 -12.30 7.28
N GLY A 961 1.36 -12.47 8.60
CA GLY A 961 1.82 -13.72 9.23
C GLY A 961 0.93 -14.92 8.90
N GLN A 962 -0.37 -14.67 8.64
CA GLN A 962 -1.40 -15.66 8.32
C GLN A 962 -1.69 -15.74 6.81
N GLU A 963 -0.77 -15.23 5.98
CA GLU A 963 -0.88 -15.18 4.52
C GLU A 963 -2.19 -14.53 4.00
N GLN A 964 -2.69 -13.54 4.76
CA GLN A 964 -3.73 -12.61 4.33
C GLN A 964 -3.06 -11.33 3.82
N GLN A 965 -3.21 -11.01 2.54
CA GLN A 965 -2.56 -9.86 1.91
C GLN A 965 -3.59 -8.81 1.52
N PHE A 966 -3.34 -7.54 1.84
CA PHE A 966 -4.26 -6.45 1.53
C PHE A 966 -3.66 -5.49 0.50
N THR A 967 -4.37 -5.30 -0.60
CA THR A 967 -4.13 -4.25 -1.60
C THR A 967 -5.22 -3.19 -1.47
N LEU A 968 -4.83 -2.02 -0.97
CA LEU A 968 -5.71 -0.91 -0.66
C LEU A 968 -5.64 0.11 -1.79
N ILE A 969 -6.79 0.49 -2.33
CA ILE A 969 -6.85 1.47 -3.41
C ILE A 969 -7.71 2.64 -2.97
N LEU A 970 -7.05 3.80 -2.90
CA LEU A 970 -7.64 5.02 -2.38
C LEU A 970 -7.53 6.14 -3.42
N GLN A 971 -8.48 7.06 -3.37
CA GLN A 971 -8.42 8.28 -4.18
C GLN A 971 -7.54 9.33 -3.50
N THR A 972 -7.68 9.44 -2.17
CA THR A 972 -6.88 10.32 -1.31
C THR A 972 -6.66 9.64 0.05
N LEU A 973 -5.58 10.00 0.74
CA LEU A 973 -5.32 9.50 2.10
C LEU A 973 -6.36 9.98 3.11
N GLN A 974 -6.88 11.20 2.94
CA GLN A 974 -7.90 11.79 3.82
C GLN A 974 -9.17 10.93 3.95
N GLN A 975 -9.54 10.17 2.91
CA GLN A 975 -10.68 9.25 2.98
C GLN A 975 -10.47 8.14 4.01
N LEU A 976 -9.22 7.72 4.22
CA LEU A 976 -8.87 6.71 5.21
C LEU A 976 -9.04 7.26 6.62
N THR A 977 -8.50 8.46 6.87
CA THR A 977 -8.61 9.17 8.16
C THR A 977 -10.08 9.45 8.51
N GLN A 978 -10.93 9.78 7.54
CA GLN A 978 -12.36 10.02 7.76
C GLN A 978 -13.15 8.77 8.17
N VAL A 979 -12.78 7.59 7.65
CA VAL A 979 -13.55 6.35 7.83
C VAL A 979 -13.00 5.49 8.98
N TYR A 980 -11.69 5.54 9.21
CA TYR A 980 -10.99 4.71 10.20
C TYR A 980 -10.36 5.54 11.35
N GLY A 981 -10.48 6.86 11.32
CA GLY A 981 -10.00 7.77 12.37
C GLY A 981 -8.49 8.06 12.30
N GLU A 982 -8.03 9.01 13.12
CA GLU A 982 -6.62 9.46 13.14
C GLU A 982 -5.63 8.40 13.67
N ALA A 983 -6.07 7.51 14.56
CA ALA A 983 -5.20 6.45 15.11
C ALA A 983 -4.78 5.42 14.05
N SER A 984 -5.70 5.06 13.15
CA SER A 984 -5.44 4.15 12.03
C SER A 984 -4.44 4.72 11.03
N ASP A 985 -4.55 6.04 10.76
CA ASP A 985 -3.67 6.75 9.85
C ASP A 985 -2.23 6.81 10.38
N LYS A 986 -2.07 6.96 11.72
CA LYS A 986 -0.75 6.89 12.37
C LYS A 986 -0.06 5.54 12.23
N ILE A 987 -0.81 4.42 12.22
CA ILE A 987 -0.24 3.07 11.99
C ILE A 987 0.17 2.88 10.52
N LEU A 988 -0.53 3.54 9.59
CA LEU A 988 -0.21 3.51 8.16
C LEU A 988 0.93 4.46 7.77
N GLN A 989 1.21 5.51 8.57
CA GLN A 989 2.16 6.57 8.22
C GLN A 989 3.32 6.76 9.22
N GLY A 990 3.38 5.98 10.30
CA GLY A 990 4.20 6.27 11.48
C GLY A 990 5.69 6.51 11.22
N ASN A 991 6.09 7.79 11.24
CA ASN A 991 7.45 8.23 11.52
C ASN A 991 7.36 9.47 12.42
N ALA A 992 7.89 9.40 13.65
CA ALA A 992 8.01 10.55 14.54
C ALA A 992 9.46 11.02 14.62
N GLN A 993 9.68 12.34 14.71
CA GLN A 993 10.99 12.98 14.87
C GLN A 993 10.99 13.85 16.15
N PRO A 994 12.12 14.00 16.85
CA PRO A 994 12.21 14.87 18.03
C PRO A 994 11.85 16.32 17.72
N LEU A 995 11.27 17.05 18.68
CA LEU A 995 10.97 18.48 18.50
C LEU A 995 12.22 19.35 18.28
N THR A 996 13.39 18.86 18.67
CA THR A 996 14.70 19.47 18.42
C THR A 996 15.22 19.24 17.00
N ALA A 997 14.62 18.35 16.21
CA ALA A 997 15.03 18.07 14.85
C ALA A 997 14.85 19.33 13.97
N LYS A 998 15.77 19.56 13.02
CA LYS A 998 15.74 20.76 12.17
C LYS A 998 14.93 20.53 10.90
N ILE A 999 14.09 21.50 10.53
CA ILE A 999 13.34 21.60 9.28
C ILE A 999 13.92 22.74 8.44
N ALA A 1000 14.09 22.51 7.14
CA ALA A 1000 14.53 23.55 6.21
C ALA A 1000 13.33 24.40 5.73
N THR A 1001 13.45 25.73 5.81
CA THR A 1001 12.49 26.69 5.26
C THR A 1001 13.18 27.58 4.22
N PRO A 1002 12.43 28.29 3.35
CA PRO A 1002 13.01 29.24 2.40
C PRO A 1002 13.85 30.36 3.06
N ASP A 1003 13.57 30.65 4.34
CA ASP A 1003 14.18 31.73 5.10
C ASP A 1003 15.29 31.25 6.06
N GLY A 1004 15.58 29.94 6.09
CA GLY A 1004 16.59 29.34 6.96
C GLY A 1004 16.13 28.06 7.68
N TRP A 1005 16.95 27.55 8.59
CA TRP A 1005 16.61 26.36 9.37
C TRP A 1005 15.77 26.75 10.60
N VAL A 1006 14.69 26.00 10.84
CA VAL A 1006 13.87 26.09 12.06
C VAL A 1006 13.82 24.74 12.75
N THR A 1007 13.45 24.68 14.02
CA THR A 1007 13.25 23.39 14.72
C THR A 1007 11.84 22.84 14.51
N MET A 1008 11.66 21.53 14.66
CA MET A 1008 10.37 20.86 14.52
C MET A 1008 9.36 21.34 15.57
N GLY A 1009 9.83 21.78 16.74
CA GLY A 1009 9.00 22.42 17.77
C GLY A 1009 8.56 23.85 17.45
N GLU A 1010 9.19 24.52 16.50
CA GLU A 1010 8.83 25.87 16.03
C GLU A 1010 7.96 25.83 14.77
N ALA A 1011 7.64 24.64 14.26
CA ALA A 1011 6.78 24.47 13.11
C ALA A 1011 5.32 24.81 13.46
N GLU A 1012 4.69 25.66 12.65
CA GLU A 1012 3.29 26.05 12.78
C GLU A 1012 2.54 25.85 11.45
N GLU A 1013 1.22 25.65 11.52
CA GLU A 1013 0.36 25.57 10.35
C GLU A 1013 0.47 26.85 9.50
N GLY A 1014 0.63 26.69 8.19
CA GLY A 1014 0.88 27.76 7.23
C GLY A 1014 2.36 28.14 7.04
N MET A 1015 3.29 27.59 7.83
CA MET A 1015 4.73 27.84 7.63
C MET A 1015 5.22 27.19 6.33
N LYS A 1016 6.09 27.90 5.60
CA LYS A 1016 6.67 27.42 4.34
C LYS A 1016 7.93 26.60 4.60
N VAL A 1017 7.95 25.36 4.11
CA VAL A 1017 9.07 24.42 4.23
C VAL A 1017 9.60 24.03 2.86
N LEU A 1018 10.89 23.71 2.81
CA LEU A 1018 11.53 23.17 1.62
C LEU A 1018 11.31 21.66 1.56
N THR A 1019 10.74 21.20 0.45
CA THR A 1019 10.58 19.77 0.15
C THR A 1019 11.91 19.17 -0.33
N PRO A 1020 12.09 17.84 -0.27
CA PRO A 1020 13.27 17.14 -0.81
C PRO A 1020 13.53 17.38 -2.31
N LYS A 1021 12.57 17.96 -3.03
CA LYS A 1021 12.68 18.33 -4.45
C LYS A 1021 13.12 19.78 -4.66
N GLY A 1022 13.44 20.51 -3.59
CA GLY A 1022 13.82 21.93 -3.62
C GLY A 1022 12.65 22.88 -3.85
N THR A 1023 11.40 22.39 -3.87
CA THR A 1023 10.19 23.23 -3.98
C THR A 1023 9.69 23.64 -2.59
N VAL A 1024 9.02 24.78 -2.51
CA VAL A 1024 8.40 25.29 -1.26
C VAL A 1024 6.98 24.73 -1.13
N SER A 1025 6.65 24.20 0.05
CA SER A 1025 5.29 23.74 0.42
C SER A 1025 4.89 24.37 1.75
N GLU A 1026 3.60 24.56 1.99
CA GLU A 1026 3.08 25.03 3.28
C GLU A 1026 2.75 23.83 4.19
N ILE A 1027 2.91 24.01 5.50
CA ILE A 1027 2.53 23.02 6.53
C ILE A 1027 1.01 23.09 6.70
N ASP A 1028 0.29 22.02 6.35
CA ASP A 1028 -1.18 21.96 6.45
C ASP A 1028 -1.69 21.66 7.89
N GLY A 1029 -0.81 21.26 8.82
CA GLY A 1029 -1.17 21.00 10.22
C GLY A 1029 -0.01 20.42 11.03
N VAL A 1030 -0.04 20.62 12.36
CA VAL A 1030 0.99 20.14 13.29
C VAL A 1030 0.35 19.27 14.37
N PHE A 1031 0.81 18.01 14.48
CA PHE A 1031 0.21 17.00 15.35
C PHE A 1031 1.22 16.50 16.41
N PRO A 1032 1.16 16.97 17.67
CA PRO A 1032 2.09 16.54 18.72
C PRO A 1032 1.85 15.06 19.11
N GLN A 1033 2.94 14.30 19.30
CA GLN A 1033 2.89 12.84 19.56
C GLN A 1033 3.09 12.46 21.04
N GLY A 1034 3.06 13.44 21.95
CA GLY A 1034 3.31 13.24 23.39
C GLY A 1034 4.79 13.08 23.75
N GLU A 1035 5.09 12.86 25.03
CA GLU A 1035 6.43 12.51 25.49
C GLU A 1035 6.75 11.05 25.12
N ARG A 1036 7.88 10.83 24.46
CA ARG A 1036 8.35 9.52 23.99
C ARG A 1036 9.85 9.41 24.19
N ASP A 1037 10.34 8.18 24.38
CA ASP A 1037 11.77 7.91 24.45
C ASP A 1037 12.42 8.09 23.07
N VAL A 1038 13.53 8.83 23.05
CA VAL A 1038 14.34 9.09 21.85
C VAL A 1038 15.66 8.37 22.00
N PHE A 1039 15.99 7.58 20.99
CA PHE A 1039 17.21 6.79 20.91
C PHE A 1039 18.16 7.41 19.88
N THR A 1040 19.44 7.49 20.22
CA THR A 1040 20.49 7.77 19.23
C THR A 1040 20.84 6.46 18.53
N VAL A 1041 20.47 6.34 17.27
CA VAL A 1041 20.79 5.19 16.42
C VAL A 1041 22.10 5.48 15.70
N THR A 1042 23.12 4.69 16.04
CA THR A 1042 24.41 4.70 15.34
C THR A 1042 24.38 3.68 14.22
N ARG A 1043 24.53 4.13 12.97
CA ARG A 1043 24.59 3.28 11.79
C ARG A 1043 25.98 2.65 11.67
N LYS A 1044 26.09 1.61 10.84
CA LYS A 1044 27.34 0.84 10.61
C LYS A 1044 28.52 1.69 10.10
N ASP A 1045 28.24 2.87 9.55
CA ASP A 1045 29.23 3.84 9.07
C ASP A 1045 29.66 4.85 10.14
N GLY A 1046 29.18 4.71 11.38
CA GLY A 1046 29.48 5.61 12.50
C GLY A 1046 28.61 6.87 12.53
N SER A 1047 27.72 7.08 11.56
CA SER A 1047 26.76 8.19 11.59
C SER A 1047 25.68 7.96 12.64
N THR A 1048 25.28 9.03 13.32
CA THR A 1048 24.26 8.98 14.39
C THR A 1048 23.05 9.80 13.99
N THR A 1049 21.86 9.31 14.32
CA THR A 1049 20.60 10.04 14.18
C THR A 1049 19.71 9.76 15.38
N GLU A 1050 18.84 10.71 15.72
CA GLU A 1050 17.87 10.53 16.80
C GLU A 1050 16.55 10.02 16.20
N ALA A 1051 15.93 9.03 16.84
CA ALA A 1051 14.64 8.47 16.44
C ALA A 1051 13.94 7.85 17.66
N CYS A 1052 12.61 7.79 17.66
CA CYS A 1052 11.88 7.02 18.67
C CYS A 1052 11.94 5.51 18.37
N ASP A 1053 11.50 4.69 19.32
CA ASP A 1053 11.41 3.22 19.22
C ASP A 1053 10.50 2.69 18.09
N GLU A 1054 9.69 3.54 17.47
CA GLU A 1054 8.85 3.21 16.30
C GLU A 1054 9.59 3.34 14.94
N HIS A 1055 10.91 3.54 14.93
CA HIS A 1055 11.67 3.70 13.68
C HIS A 1055 11.77 2.40 12.86
N LEU A 1056 11.69 2.50 11.52
CA LEU A 1056 11.68 1.36 10.59
C LEU A 1056 13.06 0.73 10.32
N TRP A 1057 14.10 1.05 11.09
CA TRP A 1057 15.44 0.50 10.84
C TRP A 1057 15.70 -0.74 11.68
N GLU A 1058 16.32 -1.76 11.09
CA GLU A 1058 16.77 -2.95 11.80
C GLU A 1058 17.99 -2.60 12.67
N VAL A 1059 17.85 -2.67 14.00
CA VAL A 1059 18.89 -2.27 14.97
C VAL A 1059 19.55 -3.49 15.59
N ILE A 1060 20.89 -3.49 15.64
CA ILE A 1060 21.67 -4.48 16.38
C ILE A 1060 22.07 -3.84 17.72
N VAL A 1061 21.54 -4.37 18.83
CA VAL A 1061 21.96 -3.95 20.17
C VAL A 1061 23.28 -4.63 20.50
N VAL A 1062 24.39 -3.90 20.41
CA VAL A 1062 25.71 -4.38 20.82
C VAL A 1062 25.85 -4.12 22.33
N PRO A 1063 26.05 -5.15 23.18
CA PRO A 1063 26.32 -4.95 24.60
C PRO A 1063 27.64 -4.19 24.78
N ALA A 1064 27.67 -3.23 25.71
CA ALA A 1064 28.75 -2.26 25.94
C ALA A 1064 30.16 -2.86 26.21
N GLU A 1065 30.32 -4.19 26.29
CA GLU A 1065 31.61 -4.85 26.53
C GLU A 1065 32.42 -5.16 25.26
N GLN A 1066 31.88 -4.96 24.04
CA GLN A 1066 32.58 -5.31 22.78
C GLN A 1066 33.27 -4.16 22.03
N ASP A 1067 33.08 -2.90 22.40
CA ASP A 1067 33.62 -1.73 21.66
C ASP A 1067 35.15 -1.60 21.69
N ALA A 1068 35.85 -2.28 22.60
CA ALA A 1068 37.31 -2.17 22.69
C ALA A 1068 38.07 -3.02 21.66
N ALA A 1069 37.43 -4.00 21.02
CA ALA A 1069 38.13 -5.00 20.20
C ALA A 1069 37.98 -4.81 18.68
N SER A 1070 37.03 -4.00 18.21
CA SER A 1070 36.74 -3.78 16.78
C SER A 1070 37.30 -2.48 16.21
N ALA A 1071 38.08 -1.72 16.98
CA ALA A 1071 38.74 -0.48 16.55
C ALA A 1071 40.22 -0.68 16.14
N ALA A 1072 40.61 -1.88 15.70
CA ALA A 1072 41.94 -2.20 15.17
C ALA A 1072 41.89 -2.67 13.71
#